data_AF-A0A7X3VK07-F1
#
_entry.id   AF-A0A7X3VK07-F1
#
_cell.length_a   1.000
_cell.length_b   1.000
_cell.length_c   1.000
_cell.angle_alpha   90.00
_cell.angle_beta   90.00
_cell.angle_gamma   90.00
#
_symmetry.space_group_name_H-M   'P 1'
#
loop_
_entity.id
_entity.type
_entity.pdbx_description
1 polymer ?
#
loop_
_entity_poly.entity_id
_entity_poly.type
_entity_poly.pdbx_seq_one_letter_code
_entity_poly.pdbx_strand_id
1 'polypeptide(L)'
;MEYQVLITITAIVVLILTSELSNAMAAEPKGLIGHWNFDDGTGTDLSGNGNHAVLGGTQIYALGEGRACIELMPDAEPLRIPVPENSPLAMSRGTICFWLNTAWGKPNILNYDNGAVELNNYRGCFQVRFQGENNFRYWDGILDYDWPKYDMREWAFYPHVKASVGDSEWHLFAVTYDDKAKQIVGWRDGEQIATIDLSTVNMEPLRSEGLTEIHTGEGFVGYFDDLRIYDKPLNDTEIKQIYNATKHIYAGRQDTNPTDKEQNIYRYQEVDETLYKAWLQFNPPTTEQPNQDLFKNIVAEGSNSTVQTAATELVQAVASMFGIKPSVSKAHPVSGSTRIILGTPETSDWIRERAETLTLNQIECDGFIIKTLKEGTDVAIVVAGKIPAGVVFGVFDLMRRIQLGQDPLAFNVLENPKVPIRMVAHWSYFRGFLGDKWRGGGRDASIFSWKALRTGDTKLIRDWVRMLASCGWNALCPSEINWHYRNNFLEHLDEVEKLADICRDYGIKLYWSPSYLLALDPKTADGLYARVPDFGGYMMKLGSEKQNGDPRPPMVNRIADTLKSYDGKVLVRAFVYGNLRYTPEPYRNLIPYDLFAHEDGNFRDNVIIVPKGSPLDWDLAAPIPALDGAIEKNLYGSELVIDKSWPVSWVKKWKWWFEQDTYRNGPGSLNKFSVDCIMGVSMISPSPAWTKSPLNAVNYYGLGRLTWNPDLTVDEIYTEWIRQTFGNDPEVLRTTKTILMMLEEVTRKTYNYRGYRGIWLDSSDPGMAQVKTPYIVNKEGAGVITPELRERVLAQYAPGLREIYGDRLRGEAHLTAFHFTEHDQRLSNGRTLIQDIYANMEEGVEMAEQAAELWKTLERKIDPHRYEYTLKTLVDYAASVRSMTLKKWVTNFEAHTGRTREDTLAGLTQEALAKVGTYNVRHFGAVADGKSNDTDSINRAIAACNTAGGGTVFVPSGVYATNSIHLKSNVTLALDAGATFKALPDADAALLIGENLEKVNIYGPGILDGTDKNGIMLQHCKNIEIRNLNVRNGADYAILTTDCDGVLIDNVNIRTDRDGINISECSNITVGNCRIDAVHRKHGRPIGGGAAIKFDGQVSSSDNITIQNCFLVNGGNVVESVISTENRPCNIHFENVRVLHL
;
A
#
# COMPACT_ATOMS: atom_id res chain seq x y z
N MET A 1 18.57 20.82 -69.88
CA MET A 1 18.48 20.54 -68.43
C MET A 1 18.21 21.80 -67.62
N GLU A 2 18.87 22.94 -67.89
CA GLU A 2 18.64 24.18 -67.13
C GLU A 2 17.24 24.80 -67.32
N TYR A 3 16.65 24.68 -68.52
CA TYR A 3 15.28 25.20 -68.77
C TYR A 3 14.17 24.40 -68.04
N GLN A 4 14.37 23.11 -67.78
CA GLN A 4 13.39 22.27 -67.07
C GLN A 4 13.46 22.44 -65.55
N VAL A 5 14.66 22.67 -65.01
CA VAL A 5 14.85 22.97 -63.59
C VAL A 5 14.28 24.35 -63.25
N LEU A 6 14.45 25.34 -64.13
CA LEU A 6 13.85 26.67 -63.94
C LEU A 6 12.31 26.60 -63.98
N ILE A 7 11.71 25.88 -64.94
CA ILE A 7 10.25 25.70 -65.01
C ILE A 7 9.71 24.94 -63.78
N THR A 8 10.45 23.95 -63.27
CA THR A 8 10.02 23.17 -62.09
C THR A 8 10.15 23.99 -60.80
N ILE A 9 11.21 24.79 -60.65
CA ILE A 9 11.38 25.69 -59.50
C ILE A 9 10.36 26.84 -59.57
N THR A 10 10.09 27.41 -60.74
CA THR A 10 9.04 28.42 -60.89
C THR A 10 7.65 27.81 -60.66
N ALA A 11 7.38 26.57 -61.09
CA ALA A 11 6.11 25.90 -60.81
C ALA A 11 5.95 25.54 -59.33
N ILE A 12 7.02 25.14 -58.62
CA ILE A 12 7.01 24.88 -57.17
C ILE A 12 6.90 26.19 -56.40
N VAL A 13 7.59 27.25 -56.79
CA VAL A 13 7.46 28.57 -56.15
C VAL A 13 6.10 29.18 -56.43
N VAL A 14 5.51 29.00 -57.62
CA VAL A 14 4.12 29.38 -57.90
C VAL A 14 3.15 28.48 -57.15
N LEU A 15 3.40 27.17 -56.98
CA LEU A 15 2.54 26.29 -56.18
C LEU A 15 2.58 26.66 -54.69
N ILE A 16 3.78 26.90 -54.15
CA ILE A 16 4.01 27.33 -52.76
C ILE A 16 3.42 28.71 -52.54
N LEU A 17 3.63 29.65 -53.46
CA LEU A 17 2.99 30.96 -53.42
C LEU A 17 1.47 30.84 -53.59
N THR A 18 0.93 29.94 -54.42
CA THR A 18 -0.53 29.73 -54.51
C THR A 18 -1.11 29.00 -53.30
N SER A 19 -0.36 28.14 -52.62
CA SER A 19 -0.80 27.52 -51.37
C SER A 19 -0.71 28.49 -50.19
N GLU A 20 0.31 29.34 -50.15
CA GLU A 20 0.47 30.39 -49.13
C GLU A 20 -0.46 31.59 -49.39
N LEU A 21 -0.75 31.93 -50.66
CA LEU A 21 -1.78 32.93 -51.02
C LEU A 21 -3.21 32.35 -50.99
N SER A 22 -3.40 31.03 -50.94
CA SER A 22 -4.72 30.43 -50.65
C SER A 22 -5.09 30.44 -49.17
N ASN A 23 -4.15 30.78 -48.28
CA ASN A 23 -4.44 31.15 -46.90
C ASN A 23 -4.87 32.63 -46.76
N ALA A 24 -5.09 33.34 -47.88
CA ALA A 24 -5.77 34.62 -47.87
C ALA A 24 -7.25 34.43 -47.53
N MET A 25 -7.59 34.71 -46.26
CA MET A 25 -8.94 34.86 -45.72
C MET A 25 -9.91 33.74 -46.14
N ALA A 26 -9.72 32.54 -45.60
CA ALA A 26 -10.86 31.63 -45.48
C ALA A 26 -11.96 32.40 -44.72
N ALA A 27 -13.12 32.57 -45.37
CA ALA A 27 -14.22 33.32 -44.78
C ALA A 27 -14.63 32.67 -43.45
N GLU A 28 -14.82 33.50 -42.43
CA GLU A 28 -15.30 33.09 -41.11
C GLU A 28 -16.52 32.15 -41.25
N PRO A 29 -16.60 31.03 -40.50
CA PRO A 29 -17.77 30.16 -40.54
C PRO A 29 -19.06 30.96 -40.31
N LYS A 30 -20.11 30.64 -41.08
CA LYS A 30 -21.41 31.32 -40.94
C LYS A 30 -21.98 31.11 -39.53
N GLY A 31 -22.75 32.07 -39.05
CA GLY A 31 -23.41 31.99 -37.75
C GLY A 31 -22.61 32.58 -36.59
N LEU A 32 -21.49 33.26 -36.86
CA LEU A 32 -20.75 34.01 -35.83
C LEU A 32 -21.63 35.14 -35.26
N ILE A 33 -21.83 35.12 -33.95
CA ILE A 33 -22.66 36.10 -33.23
C ILE A 33 -21.93 36.81 -32.09
N GLY A 34 -20.69 36.41 -31.79
CA GLY A 34 -19.81 37.09 -30.84
C GLY A 34 -18.34 36.76 -31.13
N HIS A 35 -17.47 37.77 -31.14
CA HIS A 35 -16.03 37.60 -31.34
C HIS A 35 -15.22 38.63 -30.54
N TRP A 36 -14.26 38.17 -29.72
CA TRP A 36 -13.40 39.02 -28.90
C TRP A 36 -11.95 38.51 -28.94
N ASN A 37 -11.03 39.30 -29.48
CA ASN A 37 -9.58 39.00 -29.52
C ASN A 37 -8.75 39.80 -28.50
N PHE A 38 -9.38 40.66 -27.71
CA PHE A 38 -8.79 41.44 -26.60
C PHE A 38 -7.53 42.29 -26.91
N ASP A 39 -7.08 42.34 -28.16
CA ASP A 39 -5.84 43.00 -28.60
C ASP A 39 -5.83 44.51 -28.31
N ASP A 40 -7.01 45.15 -28.30
CA ASP A 40 -7.18 46.56 -27.97
C ASP A 40 -7.28 46.85 -26.45
N GLY A 41 -7.18 45.81 -25.62
CA GLY A 41 -7.33 45.87 -24.17
C GLY A 41 -8.78 46.07 -23.70
N THR A 42 -9.77 45.87 -24.57
CA THR A 42 -11.19 46.05 -24.28
C THR A 42 -12.01 44.79 -24.54
N GLY A 43 -13.27 44.79 -24.09
CA GLY A 43 -14.26 43.75 -24.40
C GLY A 43 -15.03 43.98 -25.69
N THR A 44 -14.43 44.61 -26.71
CA THR A 44 -15.17 44.98 -27.93
C THR A 44 -15.56 43.75 -28.76
N ASP A 45 -16.84 43.66 -29.17
CA ASP A 45 -17.33 42.60 -30.06
C ASP A 45 -17.02 42.91 -31.53
N LEU A 46 -16.27 42.02 -32.18
CA LEU A 46 -15.85 42.08 -33.57
C LEU A 46 -16.78 41.35 -34.52
N SER A 47 -17.80 40.64 -34.03
CA SER A 47 -18.76 39.90 -34.87
C SER A 47 -19.73 40.83 -35.63
N GLY A 48 -19.82 42.10 -35.24
CA GLY A 48 -20.76 43.07 -35.78
C GLY A 48 -22.15 43.05 -35.14
N ASN A 49 -22.37 42.28 -34.07
CA ASN A 49 -23.66 42.18 -33.37
C ASN A 49 -23.77 43.10 -32.14
N GLY A 50 -22.67 43.77 -31.75
CA GLY A 50 -22.66 44.76 -30.67
C GLY A 50 -22.71 44.16 -29.26
N ASN A 51 -22.32 42.89 -29.11
CA ASN A 51 -22.30 42.17 -27.84
C ASN A 51 -21.04 42.48 -27.02
N HIS A 52 -20.76 43.74 -26.69
CA HIS A 52 -19.54 44.10 -25.95
C HIS A 52 -19.46 43.40 -24.58
N ALA A 53 -18.33 42.77 -24.27
CA ALA A 53 -18.03 42.12 -23.00
C ALA A 53 -17.66 43.14 -21.91
N VAL A 54 -17.98 42.80 -20.65
CA VAL A 54 -17.59 43.58 -19.47
C VAL A 54 -16.43 42.88 -18.76
N LEU A 55 -15.25 43.49 -18.85
CA LEU A 55 -14.02 43.01 -18.19
C LEU A 55 -14.08 43.38 -16.70
N GLY A 56 -14.76 42.59 -15.88
CA GLY A 56 -14.83 42.81 -14.43
C GLY A 56 -13.50 42.44 -13.77
N GLY A 57 -12.61 43.40 -13.50
CA GLY A 57 -11.40 43.17 -12.68
C GLY A 57 -10.29 42.27 -13.27
N THR A 58 -10.46 41.76 -14.50
CA THR A 58 -9.45 40.97 -15.23
C THR A 58 -8.29 41.85 -15.73
N GLN A 59 -7.06 41.35 -15.69
CA GLN A 59 -5.87 42.09 -16.16
C GLN A 59 -5.63 41.83 -17.65
N ILE A 60 -5.15 42.84 -18.38
CA ILE A 60 -4.72 42.70 -19.78
C ILE A 60 -3.23 42.37 -19.80
N TYR A 61 -2.85 41.26 -20.44
CA TYR A 61 -1.46 40.85 -20.63
C TYR A 61 -1.01 41.11 -22.06
N ALA A 62 0.13 41.77 -22.22
CA ALA A 62 0.68 42.09 -23.53
C ALA A 62 1.37 40.86 -24.13
N LEU A 63 0.88 40.38 -25.27
CA LEU A 63 1.50 39.30 -26.04
C LEU A 63 2.67 39.79 -26.92
N GLY A 64 2.85 41.11 -27.06
CA GLY A 64 3.86 41.73 -27.94
C GLY A 64 3.22 42.37 -29.19
N GLU A 65 3.94 43.26 -29.88
CA GLU A 65 3.53 43.97 -31.13
C GLU A 65 2.03 44.27 -31.27
N GLY A 66 1.47 45.06 -30.33
CA GLY A 66 0.07 45.51 -30.43
C GLY A 66 -0.98 44.41 -30.22
N ARG A 67 -0.58 43.27 -29.66
CA ARG A 67 -1.46 42.17 -29.25
C ARG A 67 -1.55 42.05 -27.75
N ALA A 68 -2.72 41.63 -27.28
CA ALA A 68 -3.00 41.48 -25.88
C ALA A 68 -4.05 40.40 -25.63
N CYS A 69 -3.99 39.77 -24.47
CA CYS A 69 -4.95 38.77 -24.04
C CYS A 69 -5.42 39.05 -22.62
N ILE A 70 -6.41 38.27 -22.18
CA ILE A 70 -6.89 38.32 -20.80
C ILE A 70 -5.97 37.48 -19.92
N GLU A 71 -5.37 38.07 -18.89
CA GLU A 71 -4.74 37.35 -17.80
C GLU A 71 -5.79 36.97 -16.75
N LEU A 72 -5.81 35.68 -16.44
CA LEU A 72 -6.68 35.06 -15.47
C LEU A 72 -5.89 34.82 -14.18
N MET A 73 -6.41 35.32 -13.06
CA MET A 73 -5.75 35.27 -11.76
C MET A 73 -6.70 34.75 -10.66
N PRO A 74 -6.18 34.18 -9.56
CA PRO A 74 -7.00 33.79 -8.42
C PRO A 74 -7.69 35.04 -7.86
N ASP A 75 -8.97 34.90 -7.52
CA ASP A 75 -9.78 35.95 -6.88
C ASP A 75 -10.07 37.18 -7.77
N ALA A 76 -9.74 37.11 -9.07
CA ALA A 76 -10.22 38.10 -10.04
C ALA A 76 -11.73 37.95 -10.26
N GLU A 77 -12.44 39.07 -10.44
CA GLU A 77 -13.82 39.06 -10.89
C GLU A 77 -13.92 38.37 -12.28
N PRO A 78 -14.99 37.60 -12.55
CA PRO A 78 -15.10 36.87 -13.81
C PRO A 78 -15.36 37.80 -15.01
N LEU A 79 -14.93 37.36 -16.20
CA LEU A 79 -15.30 37.98 -17.48
C LEU A 79 -16.81 37.80 -17.73
N ARG A 80 -17.61 38.87 -17.64
CA ARG A 80 -19.06 38.78 -17.87
C ARG A 80 -19.43 39.34 -19.23
N ILE A 81 -20.15 38.58 -20.03
CA ILE A 81 -20.81 39.07 -21.24
C ILE A 81 -22.29 39.23 -20.88
N PRO A 82 -22.77 40.45 -20.56
CA PRO A 82 -24.17 40.63 -20.20
C PRO A 82 -25.05 40.43 -21.43
N VAL A 83 -25.90 39.40 -21.38
CA VAL A 83 -26.82 39.01 -22.47
C VAL A 83 -28.27 39.34 -22.07
N PRO A 84 -28.91 40.36 -22.68
CA PRO A 84 -30.36 40.56 -22.57
C PRO A 84 -31.13 39.37 -23.15
N GLU A 85 -32.37 39.12 -22.72
CA GLU A 85 -33.21 37.98 -23.21
C GLU A 85 -33.38 37.93 -24.74
N ASN A 86 -33.29 39.08 -25.41
CA ASN A 86 -33.42 39.21 -26.86
C ASN A 86 -32.08 39.14 -27.60
N SER A 87 -30.97 38.93 -26.90
CA SER A 87 -29.66 38.84 -27.55
C SER A 87 -29.50 37.51 -28.29
N PRO A 88 -28.84 37.52 -29.45
CA PRO A 88 -28.53 36.29 -30.19
C PRO A 88 -27.68 35.30 -29.37
N LEU A 89 -27.03 35.72 -28.29
CA LEU A 89 -26.23 34.87 -27.40
C LEU A 89 -27.08 33.99 -26.45
N ALA A 90 -28.40 34.20 -26.35
CA ALA A 90 -29.34 33.31 -25.64
C ALA A 90 -29.69 32.06 -26.48
N MET A 91 -28.68 31.26 -26.79
CA MET A 91 -28.75 30.19 -27.79
C MET A 91 -29.19 28.86 -27.19
N SER A 92 -30.07 28.12 -27.89
CA SER A 92 -30.46 26.73 -27.57
C SER A 92 -29.58 25.64 -28.18
N ARG A 93 -28.64 26.03 -29.05
CA ARG A 93 -27.70 25.16 -29.78
C ARG A 93 -26.57 26.02 -30.33
N GLY A 94 -25.34 25.51 -30.39
CA GLY A 94 -24.25 26.21 -31.06
C GLY A 94 -22.85 25.83 -30.62
N THR A 95 -21.87 26.64 -31.03
CA THR A 95 -20.45 26.39 -30.80
C THR A 95 -19.77 27.57 -30.14
N ILE A 96 -18.90 27.29 -29.18
CA ILE A 96 -17.94 28.23 -28.60
C ILE A 96 -16.52 27.78 -28.93
N CYS A 97 -15.63 28.73 -29.21
CA CYS A 97 -14.23 28.46 -29.53
C CYS A 97 -13.35 29.56 -28.93
N PHE A 98 -12.19 29.23 -28.36
CA PHE A 98 -11.25 30.20 -27.79
C PHE A 98 -9.84 29.62 -27.65
N TRP A 99 -8.85 30.50 -27.56
CA TRP A 99 -7.48 30.15 -27.21
C TRP A 99 -7.26 30.25 -25.70
N LEU A 100 -6.61 29.24 -25.13
CA LEU A 100 -6.30 29.17 -23.71
C LEU A 100 -4.86 28.73 -23.51
N ASN A 101 -4.16 29.40 -22.61
CA ASN A 101 -2.89 28.99 -22.05
C ASN A 101 -3.05 28.87 -20.53
N THR A 102 -2.67 27.74 -19.93
CA THR A 102 -2.68 27.64 -18.47
C THR A 102 -1.28 27.89 -17.91
N ALA A 103 -1.14 28.97 -17.14
CA ALA A 103 0.14 29.44 -16.70
C ALA A 103 0.55 28.79 -15.37
N TRP A 104 1.79 28.29 -15.32
CA TRP A 104 2.39 27.63 -14.16
C TRP A 104 2.84 28.64 -13.08
N GLY A 105 2.70 28.34 -11.76
CA GLY A 105 3.48 29.09 -10.75
C GLY A 105 3.01 29.23 -9.29
N LYS A 106 1.82 28.77 -8.85
CA LYS A 106 1.44 28.83 -7.42
C LYS A 106 1.20 27.44 -6.79
N PRO A 107 1.65 27.18 -5.55
CA PRO A 107 1.52 25.88 -4.87
C PRO A 107 0.11 25.54 -4.37
N ASN A 108 -0.90 26.42 -4.52
CA ASN A 108 -2.28 26.14 -4.07
C ASN A 108 -3.29 25.77 -5.19
N ILE A 109 -3.04 26.15 -6.45
CA ILE A 109 -3.81 25.85 -7.69
C ILE A 109 -3.96 24.34 -8.12
N LEU A 110 -2.90 23.66 -8.57
CA LEU A 110 -2.70 22.21 -8.87
C LEU A 110 -2.99 21.17 -7.75
N ASN A 111 -4.04 21.30 -6.92
CA ASN A 111 -4.26 20.28 -5.87
C ASN A 111 -4.99 19.04 -6.36
N TYR A 112 -5.56 19.10 -7.55
CA TYR A 112 -5.92 18.00 -8.44
C TYR A 112 -6.11 18.68 -9.80
N ASP A 113 -5.71 18.04 -10.89
CA ASP A 113 -5.55 18.70 -12.19
C ASP A 113 -6.50 18.05 -13.20
N ASN A 114 -7.13 18.91 -14.00
CA ASN A 114 -7.78 18.69 -15.30
C ASN A 114 -8.63 19.94 -15.57
N GLY A 115 -8.02 20.97 -16.17
CA GLY A 115 -8.62 22.28 -16.48
C GLY A 115 -9.93 22.20 -17.24
N ALA A 116 -11.01 21.91 -16.52
CA ALA A 116 -12.32 21.75 -17.09
C ALA A 116 -12.81 23.12 -17.49
N VAL A 117 -12.84 23.33 -18.80
CA VAL A 117 -13.83 24.16 -19.45
C VAL A 117 -15.18 23.49 -19.15
N GLU A 118 -15.80 23.89 -18.05
CA GLU A 118 -17.16 23.43 -17.73
C GLU A 118 -18.10 24.10 -18.71
N LEU A 119 -18.79 23.29 -19.51
CA LEU A 119 -19.86 23.71 -20.39
C LEU A 119 -21.11 22.96 -19.97
N ASN A 120 -21.91 23.60 -19.13
CA ASN A 120 -23.11 23.00 -18.58
C ASN A 120 -24.35 23.87 -18.87
N ASN A 121 -25.51 23.23 -18.84
CA ASN A 121 -26.79 23.92 -18.75
C ASN A 121 -27.14 24.06 -17.27
N TYR A 122 -26.77 25.19 -16.67
CA TYR A 122 -27.17 25.53 -15.31
C TYR A 122 -28.34 26.51 -15.37
N ARG A 123 -29.53 26.09 -14.90
CA ARG A 123 -30.76 26.92 -14.86
C ARG A 123 -31.17 27.56 -16.21
N GLY A 124 -30.83 26.95 -17.35
CA GLY A 124 -31.16 27.47 -18.68
C GLY A 124 -30.07 28.29 -19.35
N CYS A 125 -28.88 28.41 -18.74
CA CYS A 125 -27.74 29.19 -19.24
C CYS A 125 -26.63 28.30 -19.81
N PHE A 126 -25.98 28.72 -20.90
CA PHE A 126 -24.75 28.12 -21.41
C PHE A 126 -23.54 28.80 -20.75
N GLN A 127 -22.83 28.10 -19.85
CA GLN A 127 -21.72 28.69 -19.08
C GLN A 127 -20.39 28.08 -19.50
N VAL A 128 -19.34 28.90 -19.65
CA VAL A 128 -17.94 28.44 -19.78
C VAL A 128 -17.26 28.74 -18.45
N ARG A 129 -16.85 27.73 -17.68
CA ARG A 129 -16.12 27.97 -16.42
C ARG A 129 -14.69 27.45 -16.50
N PHE A 130 -13.72 28.25 -16.08
CA PHE A 130 -12.31 27.89 -15.87
C PHE A 130 -12.02 27.86 -14.37
N GLN A 131 -12.14 26.71 -13.69
CA GLN A 131 -12.00 26.66 -12.21
C GLN A 131 -10.76 25.89 -11.74
N GLY A 132 -10.14 26.33 -10.64
CA GLY A 132 -9.22 25.50 -9.85
C GLY A 132 -9.99 24.55 -8.93
N GLU A 133 -9.44 23.36 -8.67
CA GLU A 133 -10.17 22.25 -8.03
C GLU A 133 -10.62 22.45 -6.57
N ASN A 134 -10.31 23.57 -5.91
CA ASN A 134 -10.69 23.78 -4.51
C ASN A 134 -12.21 24.03 -4.31
N ASN A 135 -12.93 24.48 -5.34
CA ASN A 135 -14.37 24.76 -5.25
C ASN A 135 -15.26 23.75 -5.97
N PHE A 136 -14.69 22.78 -6.69
CA PHE A 136 -15.49 21.67 -7.24
C PHE A 136 -15.74 20.62 -6.15
N ARG A 137 -16.52 21.01 -5.15
CA ARG A 137 -17.05 20.09 -4.15
C ARG A 137 -18.21 19.34 -4.80
N TYR A 138 -17.91 18.12 -5.28
CA TYR A 138 -18.91 17.10 -5.64
C TYR A 138 -19.96 16.88 -4.52
N TRP A 139 -19.62 17.30 -3.30
CA TRP A 139 -20.45 17.17 -2.10
C TRP A 139 -21.65 18.12 -2.03
N ASP A 140 -21.50 19.37 -2.49
CA ASP A 140 -22.53 20.40 -2.24
C ASP A 140 -23.72 20.31 -3.21
N GLY A 141 -23.65 19.45 -4.23
CA GLY A 141 -24.73 19.27 -5.22
C GLY A 141 -25.54 17.97 -5.11
N ILE A 142 -25.07 16.99 -4.33
CA ILE A 142 -25.68 15.65 -4.29
C ILE A 142 -26.31 15.35 -2.91
N LEU A 143 -25.98 16.13 -1.88
CA LEU A 143 -26.45 15.91 -0.52
C LEU A 143 -27.42 16.97 0.02
N ASP A 144 -27.77 17.98 -0.77
CA ASP A 144 -28.95 18.79 -0.44
C ASP A 144 -30.20 17.99 -0.82
N TYR A 145 -30.82 17.42 0.21
CA TYR A 145 -32.13 16.79 0.18
C TYR A 145 -33.17 17.78 -0.39
N ASP A 146 -33.37 17.76 -1.71
CA ASP A 146 -34.61 18.13 -2.44
C ASP A 146 -34.35 18.48 -3.93
N TRP A 147 -33.61 17.66 -4.70
CA TRP A 147 -33.46 17.91 -6.15
C TRP A 147 -34.10 16.82 -7.04
N PRO A 148 -34.94 17.19 -8.04
CA PRO A 148 -35.66 16.23 -8.85
C PRO A 148 -34.78 15.65 -9.97
N LYS A 149 -34.64 14.31 -9.98
CA LYS A 149 -34.59 13.32 -11.10
C LYS A 149 -34.04 13.64 -12.50
N TYR A 150 -33.42 14.79 -12.75
CA TYR A 150 -32.85 15.18 -14.04
C TYR A 150 -31.46 15.77 -13.80
N ASP A 151 -30.51 14.88 -13.52
CA ASP A 151 -29.10 15.24 -13.34
C ASP A 151 -28.37 15.04 -14.67
N MET A 152 -27.76 16.12 -15.18
CA MET A 152 -26.62 15.99 -16.08
C MET A 152 -25.67 17.18 -15.93
N ARG A 153 -24.57 16.93 -15.21
CA ARG A 153 -23.29 17.58 -15.48
C ARG A 153 -22.45 16.64 -16.34
N GLU A 154 -22.71 16.59 -17.64
CA GLU A 154 -21.84 15.90 -18.59
C GLU A 154 -20.86 16.92 -19.18
N TRP A 155 -19.56 16.60 -19.14
CA TRP A 155 -18.49 17.58 -19.39
C TRP A 155 -17.70 17.25 -20.65
N ALA A 156 -17.82 18.10 -21.69
CA ALA A 156 -17.22 17.92 -23.03
C ALA A 156 -15.75 17.46 -23.01
N PHE A 157 -14.98 17.91 -22.02
CA PHE A 157 -13.53 17.73 -21.94
C PHE A 157 -13.06 16.80 -20.82
N TYR A 158 -13.92 16.50 -19.85
CA TYR A 158 -13.52 15.93 -18.55
C TYR A 158 -13.09 14.45 -18.57
N PRO A 159 -13.14 13.69 -19.69
CA PRO A 159 -12.41 12.44 -19.75
C PRO A 159 -11.29 12.40 -20.81
N HIS A 160 -11.14 13.42 -21.67
CA HIS A 160 -10.25 13.25 -22.82
C HIS A 160 -8.79 13.62 -22.52
N VAL A 161 -7.87 12.73 -22.89
CA VAL A 161 -6.45 12.88 -22.56
C VAL A 161 -5.79 14.09 -23.22
N LYS A 162 -6.27 14.43 -24.42
CA LYS A 162 -5.87 15.65 -25.13
C LYS A 162 -6.57 16.90 -24.60
N ALA A 163 -7.51 16.85 -23.65
CA ALA A 163 -8.12 18.07 -23.13
C ALA A 163 -7.26 18.78 -22.06
N SER A 164 -6.28 18.09 -21.48
CA SER A 164 -5.44 18.67 -20.44
C SER A 164 -4.32 19.56 -20.99
N VAL A 165 -4.05 20.68 -20.32
CA VAL A 165 -3.25 21.80 -20.85
C VAL A 165 -2.30 22.46 -19.84
N GLY A 166 -1.79 21.71 -18.87
CA GLY A 166 -0.81 22.22 -17.89
C GLY A 166 0.64 22.28 -18.41
N ASP A 167 0.82 22.55 -19.71
CA ASP A 167 2.11 22.65 -20.41
C ASP A 167 2.56 24.10 -20.63
N SER A 168 1.72 25.08 -20.24
CA SER A 168 1.92 26.51 -20.51
C SER A 168 2.00 26.86 -22.00
N GLU A 169 1.48 25.99 -22.86
CA GLU A 169 1.28 26.29 -24.29
C GLU A 169 -0.13 26.84 -24.53
N TRP A 170 -0.29 27.56 -25.63
CA TRP A 170 -1.60 27.99 -26.10
C TRP A 170 -2.26 26.91 -26.93
N HIS A 171 -3.52 26.61 -26.60
CA HIS A 171 -4.34 25.66 -27.32
C HIS A 171 -5.68 26.26 -27.72
N LEU A 172 -6.14 25.91 -28.92
CA LEU A 172 -7.50 26.25 -29.34
C LEU A 172 -8.45 25.19 -28.80
N PHE A 173 -9.43 25.60 -28.02
CA PHE A 173 -10.54 24.77 -27.60
C PHE A 173 -11.81 25.16 -28.33
N ALA A 174 -12.57 24.16 -28.78
CA ALA A 174 -13.92 24.39 -29.27
C ALA A 174 -14.90 23.36 -28.71
N VAL A 175 -16.15 23.77 -28.47
CA VAL A 175 -17.22 22.87 -28.08
C VAL A 175 -18.52 23.23 -28.75
N THR A 176 -19.21 22.19 -29.18
CA THR A 176 -20.54 22.24 -29.76
C THR A 176 -21.54 21.58 -28.82
N TYR A 177 -22.64 22.28 -28.55
CA TYR A 177 -23.85 21.73 -27.94
C TYR A 177 -24.93 21.60 -29.02
N ASP A 178 -25.36 20.36 -29.27
CA ASP A 178 -26.36 20.05 -30.29
C ASP A 178 -27.58 19.37 -29.66
N ASP A 179 -28.66 20.15 -29.52
CA ASP A 179 -29.90 19.71 -28.92
C ASP A 179 -30.65 18.64 -29.72
N LYS A 180 -30.47 18.67 -31.05
CA LYS A 180 -31.13 17.78 -32.01
C LYS A 180 -30.39 16.47 -32.16
N ALA A 181 -29.07 16.54 -32.30
CA ALA A 181 -28.23 15.34 -32.39
C ALA A 181 -28.03 14.68 -31.01
N LYS A 182 -28.49 15.32 -29.92
CA LYS A 182 -28.36 14.83 -28.55
C LYS A 182 -26.90 14.53 -28.22
N GLN A 183 -26.02 15.49 -28.48
CA GLN A 183 -24.59 15.31 -28.24
C GLN A 183 -23.88 16.60 -27.87
N ILE A 184 -22.77 16.45 -27.16
CA ILE A 184 -21.76 17.49 -26.97
C ILE A 184 -20.48 17.03 -27.64
N VAL A 185 -19.85 17.88 -28.44
CA VAL A 185 -18.61 17.55 -29.15
C VAL A 185 -17.53 18.55 -28.78
N GLY A 186 -16.34 18.08 -28.43
CA GLY A 186 -15.20 18.92 -28.05
C GLY A 186 -14.00 18.72 -28.97
N TRP A 187 -13.28 19.81 -29.25
CA TRP A 187 -12.06 19.84 -30.07
C TRP A 187 -10.91 20.52 -29.32
N ARG A 188 -9.69 20.08 -29.62
CA ARG A 188 -8.44 20.79 -29.30
C ARG A 188 -7.61 20.91 -30.57
N ASP A 189 -7.07 22.09 -30.84
CA ASP A 189 -6.12 22.36 -31.92
C ASP A 189 -6.60 21.87 -33.31
N GLY A 190 -7.91 21.99 -33.55
CA GLY A 190 -8.53 21.58 -34.82
C GLY A 190 -8.82 20.08 -34.94
N GLU A 191 -8.53 19.28 -33.92
CA GLU A 191 -8.85 17.85 -33.85
C GLU A 191 -10.02 17.60 -32.91
N GLN A 192 -10.99 16.78 -33.33
CA GLN A 192 -12.06 16.34 -32.45
C GLN A 192 -11.47 15.44 -31.37
N ILE A 193 -11.70 15.78 -30.12
CA ILE A 193 -11.17 15.05 -28.98
C ILE A 193 -12.27 14.39 -28.14
N ALA A 194 -13.52 14.85 -28.18
CA ALA A 194 -14.57 14.21 -27.40
C ALA A 194 -15.93 14.27 -28.10
N THR A 195 -16.72 13.22 -27.89
CA THR A 195 -18.15 13.20 -28.21
C THR A 195 -18.87 12.57 -27.04
N ILE A 196 -19.81 13.30 -26.46
CA ILE A 196 -20.68 12.83 -25.39
C ILE A 196 -22.04 12.57 -25.99
N ASP A 197 -22.48 11.32 -25.92
CA ASP A 197 -23.81 10.89 -26.36
C ASP A 197 -24.83 11.15 -25.24
N LEU A 198 -25.80 12.00 -25.52
CA LEU A 198 -26.88 12.42 -24.63
C LEU A 198 -28.25 11.86 -25.09
N SER A 199 -28.24 10.82 -25.94
CA SER A 199 -29.46 10.22 -26.50
C SER A 199 -30.45 9.69 -25.46
N THR A 200 -29.95 9.31 -24.28
CA THR A 200 -30.78 8.82 -23.15
C THR A 200 -31.30 9.94 -22.25
N VAL A 201 -31.03 11.20 -22.59
CA VAL A 201 -31.25 12.33 -21.69
C VAL A 201 -32.26 13.34 -22.25
N ASN A 202 -33.16 13.78 -21.37
CA ASN A 202 -34.05 14.90 -21.64
C ASN A 202 -33.26 16.21 -21.62
N MET A 203 -33.20 16.89 -22.76
CA MET A 203 -32.50 18.17 -22.91
C MET A 203 -33.53 19.25 -23.13
N GLU A 204 -33.48 20.31 -22.32
CA GLU A 204 -34.34 21.49 -22.41
C GLU A 204 -33.68 22.56 -23.30
N PRO A 205 -34.44 23.31 -24.11
CA PRO A 205 -33.93 24.48 -24.82
C PRO A 205 -33.43 25.54 -23.84
N LEU A 206 -32.23 26.11 -24.08
CA LEU A 206 -31.60 27.17 -23.26
C LEU A 206 -32.36 28.50 -23.38
N ARG A 207 -33.50 28.64 -22.70
CA ARG A 207 -34.43 29.78 -22.87
C ARG A 207 -35.11 30.29 -21.58
N SER A 208 -34.50 30.15 -20.41
CA SER A 208 -35.03 30.81 -19.20
C SER A 208 -34.01 31.76 -18.58
N GLU A 209 -34.43 33.01 -18.37
CA GLU A 209 -33.82 34.10 -17.60
C GLU A 209 -32.38 33.86 -17.08
N GLY A 210 -31.37 34.20 -17.89
CA GLY A 210 -29.99 34.31 -17.38
C GLY A 210 -28.89 34.21 -18.44
N LEU A 211 -28.18 35.33 -18.62
CA LEU A 211 -26.75 35.50 -18.96
C LEU A 211 -25.96 34.28 -19.51
N THR A 212 -25.34 34.45 -20.70
CA THR A 212 -24.17 33.65 -21.12
C THR A 212 -22.94 34.17 -20.37
N GLU A 213 -22.56 33.51 -19.28
CA GLU A 213 -21.42 33.92 -18.45
C GLU A 213 -20.16 33.07 -18.71
N ILE A 214 -19.01 33.73 -18.83
CA ILE A 214 -17.69 33.08 -18.93
C ILE A 214 -16.97 33.29 -17.61
N HIS A 215 -17.09 32.34 -16.69
CA HIS A 215 -16.48 32.47 -15.38
C HIS A 215 -15.05 31.99 -15.38
N THR A 216 -14.17 32.76 -14.77
CA THR A 216 -12.88 32.27 -14.31
C THR A 216 -13.04 32.08 -12.81
N GLY A 217 -13.06 30.82 -12.37
CA GLY A 217 -13.26 30.46 -10.97
C GLY A 217 -12.06 30.77 -10.11
N GLU A 218 -12.27 30.68 -8.79
CA GLU A 218 -11.25 30.86 -7.77
C GLU A 218 -10.07 29.91 -8.03
N GLY A 219 -8.86 30.47 -8.12
CA GLY A 219 -7.62 29.69 -8.23
C GLY A 219 -7.15 29.29 -9.63
N PHE A 220 -7.80 29.69 -10.74
CA PHE A 220 -7.21 29.50 -12.07
C PHE A 220 -6.14 30.58 -12.36
N VAL A 221 -5.02 30.18 -12.98
CA VAL A 221 -3.99 31.10 -13.49
C VAL A 221 -3.69 30.73 -14.94
N GLY A 222 -3.76 31.70 -15.83
CA GLY A 222 -3.54 31.48 -17.25
C GLY A 222 -3.87 32.70 -18.09
N TYR A 223 -3.87 32.48 -19.39
CA TYR A 223 -4.17 33.50 -20.39
C TYR A 223 -5.28 33.00 -21.32
N PHE A 224 -6.16 33.89 -21.72
CA PHE A 224 -7.34 33.59 -22.52
C PHE A 224 -7.47 34.60 -23.66
N ASP A 225 -7.75 34.11 -24.86
CA ASP A 225 -7.77 34.95 -26.06
C ASP A 225 -8.66 34.42 -27.19
N ASP A 226 -8.97 35.27 -28.18
CA ASP A 226 -9.74 34.97 -29.41
C ASP A 226 -10.99 34.10 -29.19
N LEU A 227 -11.90 34.60 -28.34
CA LEU A 227 -13.20 33.99 -28.05
C LEU A 227 -14.20 34.21 -29.18
N ARG A 228 -14.84 33.13 -29.63
CA ARG A 228 -15.85 33.12 -30.71
C ARG A 228 -17.07 32.31 -30.31
N ILE A 229 -18.26 32.81 -30.65
CA ILE A 229 -19.55 32.15 -30.39
C ILE A 229 -20.37 32.10 -31.68
N TYR A 230 -20.86 30.92 -32.03
CA TYR A 230 -21.66 30.65 -33.23
C TYR A 230 -23.03 30.09 -32.88
N ASP A 231 -24.09 30.61 -33.52
CA ASP A 231 -25.50 30.21 -33.33
C ASP A 231 -25.87 28.80 -33.90
N LYS A 232 -24.85 28.05 -34.34
CA LYS A 232 -24.99 26.73 -34.94
C LYS A 232 -23.87 25.78 -34.50
N PRO A 233 -24.15 24.47 -34.43
CA PRO A 233 -23.12 23.44 -34.36
C PRO A 233 -22.13 23.54 -35.53
N LEU A 234 -20.86 23.74 -35.23
CA LEU A 234 -19.76 23.63 -36.19
C LEU A 234 -19.27 22.18 -36.29
N ASN A 235 -18.79 21.80 -37.48
CA ASN A 235 -18.18 20.49 -37.76
C ASN A 235 -16.64 20.54 -37.76
N ASP A 236 -16.00 19.36 -37.84
CA ASP A 236 -14.54 19.20 -37.86
C ASP A 236 -13.81 20.11 -38.85
N THR A 237 -14.37 20.28 -40.05
CA THR A 237 -13.74 21.11 -41.09
C THR A 237 -13.76 22.58 -40.69
N GLU A 238 -14.86 23.06 -40.14
CA GLU A 238 -15.02 24.45 -39.70
C GLU A 238 -14.13 24.76 -38.48
N ILE A 239 -14.03 23.84 -37.51
CA ILE A 239 -13.12 24.01 -36.36
C ILE A 239 -11.66 24.01 -36.80
N LYS A 240 -11.28 23.09 -37.70
CA LYS A 240 -9.92 23.03 -38.25
C LYS A 240 -9.58 24.26 -39.09
N GLN A 241 -10.57 24.88 -39.73
CA GLN A 241 -10.40 26.17 -40.42
C GLN A 241 -10.06 27.28 -39.42
N ILE A 242 -10.81 27.42 -38.32
CA ILE A 242 -10.54 28.41 -37.26
C ILE A 242 -9.12 28.21 -36.73
N TYR A 243 -8.75 26.99 -36.34
CA TYR A 243 -7.40 26.67 -35.87
C TYR A 243 -6.30 27.10 -36.85
N ASN A 244 -6.43 26.73 -38.13
CA ASN A 244 -5.41 27.07 -39.12
C ASN A 244 -5.30 28.58 -39.38
N ALA A 245 -6.40 29.32 -39.27
CA ALA A 245 -6.41 30.77 -39.42
C ALA A 245 -5.67 31.48 -38.28
N THR A 246 -5.73 30.96 -37.05
CA THR A 246 -5.24 31.65 -35.86
C THR A 246 -3.95 31.06 -35.29
N LYS A 247 -3.60 29.80 -35.62
CA LYS A 247 -2.44 29.10 -35.03
C LYS A 247 -1.10 29.83 -35.17
N HIS A 248 -0.92 30.65 -36.19
CA HIS A 248 0.32 31.39 -36.40
C HIS A 248 0.56 32.48 -35.32
N ILE A 249 -0.47 32.82 -34.54
CA ILE A 249 -0.41 33.76 -33.41
C ILE A 249 0.08 33.04 -32.14
N TYR A 250 -0.36 31.79 -31.94
CA TYR A 250 -0.31 31.11 -30.64
C TYR A 250 0.52 29.82 -30.62
N ALA A 251 0.58 29.07 -31.72
CA ALA A 251 1.20 27.74 -31.74
C ALA A 251 2.72 27.81 -31.49
N GLY A 252 3.20 26.97 -30.58
CA GLY A 252 4.60 26.94 -30.13
C GLY A 252 5.00 28.08 -29.19
N ARG A 253 4.06 28.97 -28.84
CA ARG A 253 4.27 30.00 -27.83
C ARG A 253 3.98 29.45 -26.43
N GLN A 254 4.86 29.79 -25.49
CA GLN A 254 4.69 29.51 -24.07
C GLN A 254 4.72 30.81 -23.27
N ASP A 255 3.65 31.09 -22.51
CA ASP A 255 3.58 32.25 -21.61
C ASP A 255 3.43 31.76 -20.16
N THR A 256 4.19 32.35 -19.25
CA THR A 256 4.25 31.95 -17.84
C THR A 256 4.31 33.18 -16.92
N ASN A 257 3.95 33.00 -15.64
CA ASN A 257 4.06 34.04 -14.62
C ASN A 257 5.46 33.96 -13.94
N PRO A 258 6.29 35.03 -13.93
CA PRO A 258 7.71 34.95 -13.57
C PRO A 258 7.92 34.71 -12.06
N THR A 259 8.08 33.45 -11.65
CA THR A 259 8.53 33.07 -10.29
C THR A 259 9.59 31.96 -10.28
N ASP A 260 10.29 31.78 -11.39
CA ASP A 260 11.12 30.61 -11.61
C ASP A 260 12.47 30.60 -10.86
N LYS A 261 12.62 29.70 -9.86
CA LYS A 261 13.92 29.20 -9.39
C LYS A 261 14.15 27.73 -9.76
N GLU A 262 15.28 27.38 -10.36
CA GLU A 262 15.68 25.96 -10.52
C GLU A 262 15.69 25.26 -9.15
N GLN A 263 15.08 24.07 -9.06
CA GLN A 263 15.07 23.28 -7.83
C GLN A 263 16.22 22.27 -7.79
N ASN A 264 16.86 22.18 -6.62
CA ASN A 264 17.90 21.21 -6.35
C ASN A 264 17.25 19.84 -6.04
N ILE A 265 17.10 19.00 -7.06
CA ILE A 265 16.65 17.62 -6.92
C ILE A 265 17.76 16.81 -6.24
N TYR A 266 17.40 15.99 -5.25
CA TYR A 266 18.34 15.07 -4.63
C TYR A 266 19.09 14.25 -5.69
N ARG A 267 20.41 14.36 -5.69
CA ARG A 267 21.33 13.48 -6.39
C ARG A 267 22.08 12.67 -5.35
N TYR A 268 22.35 11.41 -5.67
CA TYR A 268 23.13 10.54 -4.81
C TYR A 268 24.42 11.23 -4.36
N GLN A 269 24.68 11.19 -3.06
CA GLN A 269 25.92 11.66 -2.45
C GLN A 269 26.59 10.49 -1.74
N GLU A 270 27.92 10.42 -1.79
CA GLU A 270 28.68 9.33 -1.17
C GLU A 270 28.43 9.23 0.34
N VAL A 271 28.20 10.36 1.02
CA VAL A 271 27.85 10.39 2.46
C VAL A 271 26.55 9.65 2.78
N ASP A 272 25.63 9.56 1.80
CA ASP A 272 24.35 8.88 1.97
C ASP A 272 24.41 7.38 1.66
N GLU A 273 25.59 6.83 1.31
CA GLU A 273 25.75 5.47 0.77
C GLU A 273 25.02 4.41 1.60
N THR A 274 25.17 4.44 2.94
CA THR A 274 24.56 3.46 3.83
C THR A 274 23.03 3.60 3.92
N LEU A 275 22.49 4.82 3.84
CA LEU A 275 21.03 5.03 3.74
C LEU A 275 20.50 4.59 2.38
N TYR A 276 21.20 4.97 1.30
CA TYR A 276 20.80 4.73 -0.08
C TYR A 276 20.82 3.26 -0.46
N LYS A 277 21.79 2.48 0.04
CA LYS A 277 21.83 1.03 -0.20
C LYS A 277 20.72 0.25 0.51
N ALA A 278 20.04 0.83 1.51
CA ALA A 278 18.98 0.20 2.28
C ALA A 278 19.37 -1.21 2.79
N TRP A 279 18.78 -2.29 2.27
CA TRP A 279 19.11 -3.68 2.62
C TRP A 279 20.15 -4.33 1.69
N LEU A 280 20.59 -3.66 0.62
CA LEU A 280 21.64 -4.16 -0.29
C LEU A 280 23.02 -3.65 0.13
N GLN A 281 23.35 -3.75 1.42
CA GLN A 281 24.66 -3.37 1.95
C GLN A 281 25.75 -4.37 1.57
N PHE A 282 25.38 -5.64 1.39
CA PHE A 282 26.30 -6.76 1.18
C PHE A 282 27.43 -6.80 2.22
N ASN A 283 27.04 -6.65 3.49
CA ASN A 283 27.93 -6.80 4.64
C ASN A 283 28.39 -8.26 4.80
N PRO A 284 29.61 -8.50 5.33
CA PRO A 284 30.09 -9.85 5.63
C PRO A 284 29.15 -10.62 6.57
N PRO A 285 29.00 -11.95 6.39
CA PRO A 285 27.95 -12.75 7.03
C PRO A 285 28.15 -12.99 8.53
N THR A 286 29.38 -13.28 8.97
CA THR A 286 29.76 -13.62 10.34
C THR A 286 31.28 -13.42 10.55
N THR A 287 31.77 -13.61 11.78
CA THR A 287 33.21 -13.66 12.09
C THR A 287 33.91 -14.86 11.43
N GLU A 288 33.25 -16.01 11.34
CA GLU A 288 33.71 -17.15 10.53
C GLU A 288 33.23 -16.96 9.08
N GLN A 289 34.17 -16.78 8.15
CA GLN A 289 33.83 -16.59 6.74
C GLN A 289 33.79 -17.92 5.98
N PRO A 290 32.86 -18.10 5.03
CA PRO A 290 32.85 -19.27 4.16
C PRO A 290 34.11 -19.31 3.30
N ASN A 291 34.45 -20.49 2.75
CA ASN A 291 35.57 -20.62 1.82
C ASN A 291 35.37 -19.71 0.60
N GLN A 292 36.18 -18.65 0.53
CA GLN A 292 36.10 -17.61 -0.50
C GLN A 292 36.42 -18.13 -1.90
N ASP A 293 37.14 -19.26 -2.02
CA ASP A 293 37.44 -19.89 -3.32
C ASP A 293 36.16 -20.29 -4.08
N LEU A 294 35.06 -20.54 -3.37
CA LEU A 294 33.76 -20.87 -3.97
C LEU A 294 33.21 -19.74 -4.86
N PHE A 295 33.65 -18.50 -4.65
CA PHE A 295 33.07 -17.31 -5.27
C PHE A 295 33.98 -16.66 -6.33
N LYS A 296 35.18 -17.22 -6.58
CA LYS A 296 36.17 -16.62 -7.49
C LYS A 296 35.79 -16.68 -8.97
N ASN A 297 35.01 -17.68 -9.36
CA ASN A 297 34.68 -17.94 -10.76
C ASN A 297 33.16 -18.02 -10.92
N ILE A 298 32.59 -17.12 -11.71
CA ILE A 298 31.18 -17.09 -12.07
C ILE A 298 31.07 -17.45 -13.56
N VAL A 299 30.18 -18.37 -13.88
CA VAL A 299 29.87 -18.78 -15.24
C VAL A 299 28.45 -18.31 -15.57
N ALA A 300 28.34 -17.44 -16.56
CA ALA A 300 27.09 -16.93 -17.09
C ALA A 300 27.17 -16.97 -18.62
N GLU A 301 26.72 -18.09 -19.19
CA GLU A 301 26.75 -18.35 -20.63
C GLU A 301 25.86 -17.38 -21.42
N GLY A 302 26.17 -17.23 -22.71
CA GLY A 302 25.38 -16.43 -23.64
C GLY A 302 25.47 -14.91 -23.44
N SER A 303 24.39 -14.22 -23.81
CA SER A 303 24.28 -12.76 -23.81
C SER A 303 22.93 -12.23 -23.33
N ASN A 304 22.09 -13.06 -22.70
CA ASN A 304 20.80 -12.63 -22.15
C ASN A 304 21.02 -11.59 -21.04
N SER A 305 20.43 -10.40 -21.16
CA SER A 305 20.75 -9.26 -20.29
C SER A 305 20.39 -9.51 -18.82
N THR A 306 19.26 -10.17 -18.53
CA THR A 306 18.85 -10.51 -17.16
C THR A 306 19.85 -11.44 -16.47
N VAL A 307 20.35 -12.48 -17.15
CA VAL A 307 21.37 -13.38 -16.59
C VAL A 307 22.71 -12.66 -16.38
N GLN A 308 23.10 -11.78 -17.30
CA GLN A 308 24.32 -10.98 -17.16
C GLN A 308 24.20 -9.94 -16.02
N THR A 309 23.01 -9.37 -15.82
CA THR A 309 22.69 -8.52 -14.66
C THR A 309 22.82 -9.31 -13.37
N ALA A 310 22.26 -10.52 -13.28
CA ALA A 310 22.44 -11.40 -12.12
C ALA A 310 23.92 -11.70 -11.82
N ALA A 311 24.74 -11.95 -12.84
CA ALA A 311 26.19 -12.13 -12.66
C ALA A 311 26.88 -10.86 -12.14
N THR A 312 26.47 -9.69 -12.64
CA THR A 312 27.00 -8.39 -12.21
C THR A 312 26.67 -8.09 -10.74
N GLU A 313 25.44 -8.36 -10.32
CA GLU A 313 25.02 -8.26 -8.91
C GLU A 313 25.85 -9.17 -8.01
N LEU A 314 26.05 -10.42 -8.43
CA LEU A 314 26.85 -11.39 -7.69
C LEU A 314 28.32 -10.92 -7.56
N VAL A 315 28.92 -10.38 -8.62
CA VAL A 315 30.27 -9.80 -8.58
C VAL A 315 30.36 -8.67 -7.56
N GLN A 316 29.40 -7.75 -7.56
CA GLN A 316 29.38 -6.61 -6.64
C GLN A 316 29.20 -7.06 -5.19
N ALA A 317 28.26 -7.98 -4.95
CA ALA A 317 27.99 -8.53 -3.63
C ALA A 317 29.20 -9.29 -3.06
N VAL A 318 29.86 -10.12 -3.87
CA VAL A 318 31.07 -10.86 -3.47
C VAL A 318 32.24 -9.90 -3.19
N ALA A 319 32.42 -8.88 -4.02
CA ALA A 319 33.44 -7.85 -3.79
C ALA A 319 33.21 -7.10 -2.47
N SER A 320 31.95 -6.76 -2.17
CA SER A 320 31.58 -6.10 -0.92
C SER A 320 31.74 -7.01 0.31
N MET A 321 31.28 -8.26 0.24
CA MET A 321 31.30 -9.18 1.38
C MET A 321 32.70 -9.73 1.71
N PHE A 322 33.53 -9.96 0.69
CA PHE A 322 34.77 -10.75 0.83
C PHE A 322 36.03 -10.02 0.36
N GLY A 323 35.92 -8.85 -0.27
CA GLY A 323 37.06 -8.10 -0.79
C GLY A 323 37.76 -8.77 -1.99
N ILE A 324 37.11 -9.75 -2.63
CA ILE A 324 37.62 -10.42 -3.84
C ILE A 324 36.79 -10.01 -5.06
N LYS A 325 37.42 -9.88 -6.23
CA LYS A 325 36.72 -9.61 -7.48
C LYS A 325 36.59 -10.91 -8.29
N PRO A 326 35.38 -11.48 -8.43
CA PRO A 326 35.19 -12.68 -9.23
C PRO A 326 35.50 -12.43 -10.71
N SER A 327 35.97 -13.47 -11.39
CA SER A 327 35.99 -13.52 -12.84
C SER A 327 34.64 -14.01 -13.37
N VAL A 328 34.13 -13.39 -14.44
CA VAL A 328 32.93 -13.85 -15.15
C VAL A 328 33.35 -14.45 -16.48
N SER A 329 33.02 -15.72 -16.70
CA SER A 329 33.33 -16.44 -17.94
C SER A 329 32.06 -16.81 -18.69
N LYS A 330 32.14 -16.76 -20.02
CA LYS A 330 31.11 -17.29 -20.95
C LYS A 330 31.32 -18.76 -21.30
N ALA A 331 32.46 -19.34 -20.91
CA ALA A 331 32.84 -20.71 -21.18
C ALA A 331 33.17 -21.45 -19.87
N HIS A 332 32.92 -22.76 -19.82
CA HIS A 332 33.27 -23.56 -18.65
C HIS A 332 34.79 -23.72 -18.52
N PRO A 333 35.40 -23.38 -17.36
CA PRO A 333 36.81 -23.64 -17.11
C PRO A 333 37.11 -25.12 -16.77
N VAL A 334 38.40 -25.45 -16.81
CA VAL A 334 39.04 -26.77 -16.66
C VAL A 334 38.64 -27.49 -15.34
N SER A 335 38.67 -28.83 -15.36
CA SER A 335 38.45 -29.71 -14.19
C SER A 335 39.33 -29.35 -12.97
N GLY A 336 38.78 -29.51 -11.76
CA GLY A 336 39.43 -29.22 -10.48
C GLY A 336 39.21 -27.81 -9.92
N SER A 337 38.16 -27.09 -10.35
CA SER A 337 37.87 -25.69 -9.98
C SER A 337 36.51 -25.51 -9.30
N THR A 338 36.48 -24.61 -8.31
CA THR A 338 35.28 -24.10 -7.65
C THR A 338 34.63 -22.98 -8.47
N ARG A 339 33.31 -23.03 -8.63
CA ARG A 339 32.58 -22.11 -9.52
C ARG A 339 31.11 -21.91 -9.12
N ILE A 340 30.55 -20.78 -9.55
CA ILE A 340 29.11 -20.51 -9.52
C ILE A 340 28.58 -20.51 -10.95
N ILE A 341 27.52 -21.26 -11.22
CA ILE A 341 26.92 -21.36 -12.55
C ILE A 341 25.53 -20.74 -12.50
N LEU A 342 25.29 -19.76 -13.38
CA LEU A 342 24.04 -19.01 -13.47
C LEU A 342 23.39 -19.24 -14.82
N GLY A 343 22.08 -19.50 -14.85
CA GLY A 343 21.35 -19.50 -16.11
C GLY A 343 20.05 -20.29 -16.10
N THR A 344 19.55 -20.53 -17.30
CA THR A 344 18.36 -21.34 -17.57
C THR A 344 18.75 -22.42 -18.58
N PRO A 345 17.89 -23.42 -18.83
CA PRO A 345 18.09 -24.33 -19.95
C PRO A 345 18.26 -23.59 -21.28
N GLU A 346 17.59 -22.46 -21.51
CA GLU A 346 17.74 -21.69 -22.75
C GLU A 346 19.12 -21.03 -22.86
N THR A 347 19.64 -20.47 -21.77
CA THR A 347 20.82 -19.60 -21.76
C THR A 347 22.14 -20.33 -21.43
N SER A 348 22.09 -21.58 -20.95
CA SER A 348 23.27 -22.38 -20.57
C SER A 348 23.10 -23.84 -20.98
N ASP A 349 24.03 -24.34 -21.80
CA ASP A 349 24.00 -25.72 -22.26
C ASP A 349 24.32 -26.70 -21.12
N TRP A 350 25.21 -26.31 -20.20
CA TRP A 350 25.52 -27.12 -19.03
C TRP A 350 24.33 -27.31 -18.09
N ILE A 351 23.51 -26.27 -17.90
CA ILE A 351 22.27 -26.35 -17.13
C ILE A 351 21.26 -27.21 -17.89
N ARG A 352 21.15 -27.05 -19.21
CA ARG A 352 20.26 -27.84 -20.08
C ARG A 352 20.54 -29.34 -19.97
N GLU A 353 21.81 -29.73 -20.05
CA GLU A 353 22.27 -31.13 -19.93
C GLU A 353 22.03 -31.74 -18.55
N ARG A 354 21.93 -30.91 -17.50
CA ARG A 354 21.73 -31.34 -16.10
C ARG A 354 20.35 -31.02 -15.56
N ALA A 355 19.39 -30.70 -16.43
CA ALA A 355 18.05 -30.28 -16.01
C ALA A 355 17.34 -31.28 -15.09
N GLU A 356 17.53 -32.59 -15.33
CA GLU A 356 16.97 -33.65 -14.48
C GLU A 356 17.67 -33.72 -13.11
N THR A 357 19.00 -33.70 -13.06
CA THR A 357 19.80 -33.72 -11.82
C THR A 357 19.54 -32.49 -10.94
N LEU A 358 19.31 -31.35 -11.59
CA LEU A 358 18.93 -30.09 -10.97
C LEU A 358 17.43 -30.00 -10.65
N THR A 359 16.65 -31.01 -11.02
CA THR A 359 15.18 -31.08 -10.79
C THR A 359 14.46 -29.83 -11.28
N LEU A 360 14.88 -29.27 -12.43
CA LEU A 360 14.33 -28.01 -12.96
C LEU A 360 12.84 -28.11 -13.32
N ASN A 361 12.33 -29.33 -13.50
CA ASN A 361 10.90 -29.57 -13.71
C ASN A 361 10.03 -29.10 -12.53
N GLN A 362 10.56 -29.07 -11.30
CA GLN A 362 9.87 -28.64 -10.08
C GLN A 362 9.76 -27.11 -9.92
N ILE A 363 10.49 -26.33 -10.72
CA ILE A 363 10.41 -24.87 -10.68
C ILE A 363 9.07 -24.43 -11.26
N GLU A 364 8.38 -23.50 -10.60
CA GLU A 364 7.13 -22.91 -11.07
C GLU A 364 7.33 -21.41 -11.32
N CYS A 365 6.57 -20.84 -12.27
CA CYS A 365 6.60 -19.41 -12.58
C CYS A 365 8.03 -18.85 -12.77
N ASP A 366 8.38 -17.82 -11.99
CA ASP A 366 9.67 -17.16 -11.89
C ASP A 366 10.50 -17.65 -10.68
N GLY A 367 10.26 -18.88 -10.22
CA GLY A 367 11.04 -19.56 -9.19
C GLY A 367 12.44 -19.98 -9.65
N PHE A 368 13.20 -20.56 -8.72
CA PHE A 368 14.59 -20.96 -8.94
C PHE A 368 15.03 -22.09 -8.02
N ILE A 369 16.19 -22.67 -8.35
CA ILE A 369 16.96 -23.53 -7.45
C ILE A 369 18.30 -22.90 -7.08
N ILE A 370 18.80 -23.25 -5.89
CA ILE A 370 20.19 -23.03 -5.49
C ILE A 370 20.73 -24.38 -5.02
N LYS A 371 21.67 -24.97 -5.76
CA LYS A 371 22.15 -26.33 -5.47
C LYS A 371 23.66 -26.42 -5.58
N THR A 372 24.29 -27.01 -4.58
CA THR A 372 25.72 -27.30 -4.61
C THR A 372 25.96 -28.73 -5.08
N LEU A 373 26.64 -28.88 -6.21
CA LEU A 373 27.06 -30.17 -6.77
C LEU A 373 28.55 -30.40 -6.46
N LYS A 374 28.88 -31.64 -6.10
CA LYS A 374 30.25 -32.08 -5.80
C LYS A 374 30.58 -33.29 -6.67
N GLU A 375 31.55 -33.15 -7.57
CA GLU A 375 32.01 -34.21 -8.47
C GLU A 375 33.54 -34.35 -8.33
N GLY A 376 33.99 -35.30 -7.52
CA GLY A 376 35.41 -35.43 -7.18
C GLY A 376 35.94 -34.19 -6.45
N THR A 377 36.90 -33.47 -7.04
CA THR A 377 37.43 -32.21 -6.51
C THR A 377 36.69 -30.97 -7.03
N ASP A 378 35.76 -31.14 -7.97
CA ASP A 378 34.96 -30.04 -8.54
C ASP A 378 33.75 -29.72 -7.65
N VAL A 379 33.56 -28.42 -7.36
CA VAL A 379 32.40 -27.91 -6.62
C VAL A 379 31.74 -26.81 -7.43
N ALA A 380 30.45 -26.98 -7.71
CA ALA A 380 29.64 -26.00 -8.43
C ALA A 380 28.43 -25.59 -7.59
N ILE A 381 28.28 -24.30 -7.30
CA ILE A 381 27.03 -23.74 -6.79
C ILE A 381 26.22 -23.30 -8.01
N VAL A 382 25.05 -23.89 -8.20
CA VAL A 382 24.20 -23.63 -9.36
C VAL A 382 23.01 -22.79 -8.93
N VAL A 383 22.79 -21.66 -9.59
CA VAL A 383 21.54 -20.89 -9.51
C VAL A 383 20.85 -20.99 -10.85
N ALA A 384 19.72 -21.68 -10.89
CA ALA A 384 19.00 -21.93 -12.14
C ALA A 384 17.51 -21.64 -12.03
N GLY A 385 16.96 -21.04 -13.08
CA GLY A 385 15.52 -20.79 -13.25
C GLY A 385 14.99 -21.44 -14.54
N LYS A 386 13.66 -21.52 -14.68
CA LYS A 386 13.02 -21.87 -15.97
C LYS A 386 13.08 -20.71 -16.97
N ILE A 387 13.05 -19.48 -16.45
CA ILE A 387 13.16 -18.23 -17.19
C ILE A 387 14.23 -17.33 -16.57
N PRO A 388 14.81 -16.38 -17.31
CA PRO A 388 15.90 -15.53 -16.81
C PRO A 388 15.58 -14.78 -15.51
N ALA A 389 14.31 -14.38 -15.28
CA ALA A 389 13.88 -13.73 -14.04
C ALA A 389 14.17 -14.57 -12.78
N GLY A 390 14.00 -15.90 -12.85
CA GLY A 390 14.32 -16.78 -11.71
C GLY A 390 15.80 -16.75 -11.33
N VAL A 391 16.70 -16.54 -12.30
CA VAL A 391 18.15 -16.47 -12.05
C VAL A 391 18.51 -15.24 -11.22
N VAL A 392 17.96 -14.07 -11.55
CA VAL A 392 18.24 -12.84 -10.80
C VAL A 392 17.64 -12.89 -9.39
N PHE A 393 16.42 -13.41 -9.22
CA PHE A 393 15.84 -13.63 -7.89
C PHE A 393 16.66 -14.65 -7.07
N GLY A 394 17.12 -15.72 -7.71
CA GLY A 394 17.96 -16.74 -7.07
C GLY A 394 19.33 -16.22 -6.65
N VAL A 395 19.94 -15.29 -7.41
CA VAL A 395 21.18 -14.63 -6.98
C VAL A 395 20.95 -13.77 -5.74
N PHE A 396 19.86 -12.99 -5.69
CA PHE A 396 19.56 -12.21 -4.48
C PHE A 396 19.27 -13.10 -3.26
N ASP A 397 18.59 -14.23 -3.45
CA ASP A 397 18.38 -15.23 -2.39
C ASP A 397 19.67 -15.90 -1.94
N LEU A 398 20.56 -16.29 -2.88
CA LEU A 398 21.89 -16.79 -2.57
C LEU A 398 22.67 -15.80 -1.68
N MET A 399 22.67 -14.51 -2.04
CA MET A 399 23.35 -13.47 -1.27
C MET A 399 22.74 -13.32 0.11
N ARG A 400 21.40 -13.28 0.22
CA ARG A 400 20.70 -13.23 1.50
C ARG A 400 21.07 -14.43 2.39
N ARG A 401 21.05 -15.66 1.86
CA ARG A 401 21.40 -16.88 2.61
C ARG A 401 22.83 -16.85 3.12
N ILE A 402 23.76 -16.40 2.30
CA ILE A 402 25.16 -16.21 2.71
C ILE A 402 25.22 -15.19 3.84
N GLN A 403 24.64 -13.99 3.67
CA GLN A 403 24.60 -12.93 4.69
C GLN A 403 23.97 -13.40 6.01
N LEU A 404 23.04 -14.36 5.97
CA LEU A 404 22.43 -14.97 7.14
C LEU A 404 23.28 -16.06 7.81
N GLY A 405 24.44 -16.38 7.24
CA GLY A 405 25.39 -17.38 7.76
C GLY A 405 25.12 -18.80 7.31
N GLN A 406 24.32 -19.03 6.25
CA GLN A 406 24.10 -20.38 5.73
C GLN A 406 25.35 -20.86 4.98
N ASP A 407 25.83 -22.07 5.29
CA ASP A 407 27.01 -22.66 4.65
C ASP A 407 26.76 -23.02 3.15
N PRO A 408 27.54 -22.45 2.22
CA PRO A 408 27.33 -22.67 0.79
C PRO A 408 27.51 -24.12 0.32
N LEU A 409 28.22 -24.97 1.07
CA LEU A 409 28.48 -26.35 0.67
C LEU A 409 27.31 -27.31 0.90
N ALA A 410 26.23 -26.83 1.52
CA ALA A 410 25.02 -27.61 1.79
C ALA A 410 23.76 -27.04 1.13
N PHE A 411 23.89 -26.12 0.17
CA PHE A 411 22.71 -25.61 -0.54
C PHE A 411 22.03 -26.70 -1.36
N ASN A 412 20.74 -26.88 -1.10
CA ASN A 412 19.79 -27.68 -1.86
C ASN A 412 18.41 -27.02 -1.70
N VAL A 413 18.21 -25.91 -2.42
CA VAL A 413 17.08 -25.01 -2.28
C VAL A 413 16.23 -25.08 -3.54
N LEU A 414 14.92 -25.15 -3.37
CA LEU A 414 13.91 -24.89 -4.38
C LEU A 414 12.98 -23.80 -3.83
N GLU A 415 12.83 -22.71 -4.57
CA GLU A 415 11.96 -21.59 -4.20
C GLU A 415 11.00 -21.30 -5.35
N ASN A 416 9.70 -21.39 -5.06
CA ASN A 416 8.62 -21.05 -5.97
C ASN A 416 7.73 -19.99 -5.31
N PRO A 417 7.51 -18.83 -5.95
CA PRO A 417 6.67 -17.79 -5.37
C PRO A 417 5.21 -18.23 -5.30
N LYS A 418 4.50 -17.82 -4.23
CA LYS A 418 3.08 -18.16 -4.02
C LYS A 418 2.11 -17.20 -4.67
N VAL A 419 2.48 -15.92 -4.82
CA VAL A 419 1.66 -14.92 -5.53
C VAL A 419 2.26 -14.70 -6.93
N PRO A 420 1.51 -14.97 -8.02
CA PRO A 420 1.99 -14.79 -9.40
C PRO A 420 2.39 -13.35 -9.74
N ILE A 421 1.54 -12.37 -9.46
CA ILE A 421 1.81 -10.95 -9.73
C ILE A 421 2.10 -10.23 -8.42
N ARG A 422 3.35 -9.82 -8.25
CA ARG A 422 3.86 -9.12 -7.07
C ARG A 422 4.26 -7.74 -7.53
N MET A 423 3.33 -6.79 -7.41
CA MET A 423 3.42 -5.48 -8.03
C MET A 423 3.73 -4.37 -7.03
N VAL A 424 4.69 -3.51 -7.35
CA VAL A 424 4.77 -2.17 -6.73
C VAL A 424 4.03 -1.18 -7.63
N ALA A 425 3.02 -0.53 -7.07
CA ALA A 425 2.22 0.48 -7.75
C ALA A 425 2.58 1.87 -7.21
N HIS A 426 3.10 2.76 -8.05
CA HIS A 426 3.46 4.13 -7.64
C HIS A 426 2.28 5.07 -7.78
N TRP A 427 2.01 5.83 -6.73
CA TRP A 427 1.07 6.93 -6.75
C TRP A 427 1.84 8.25 -6.80
N SER A 428 2.47 8.47 -7.95
CA SER A 428 3.18 9.71 -8.24
C SER A 428 3.22 10.01 -9.73
N TYR A 429 3.33 11.30 -10.07
CA TYR A 429 3.48 11.78 -11.43
C TYR A 429 4.96 11.82 -11.82
N PHE A 430 5.26 11.43 -13.07
CA PHE A 430 6.61 11.53 -13.61
C PHE A 430 7.12 12.97 -13.58
N ARG A 431 8.38 13.15 -13.19
CA ARG A 431 9.05 14.47 -13.17
C ARG A 431 9.67 14.82 -14.52
N GLY A 432 9.93 16.11 -14.72
CA GLY A 432 10.66 16.67 -15.87
C GLY A 432 9.79 17.47 -16.83
N PHE A 433 8.60 17.92 -16.43
CA PHE A 433 7.80 18.90 -17.17
C PHE A 433 8.24 20.34 -16.83
N LEU A 434 8.08 21.26 -17.79
CA LEU A 434 8.46 22.67 -17.64
C LEU A 434 7.64 23.32 -16.52
N GLY A 435 8.28 23.67 -15.41
CA GLY A 435 7.61 24.27 -14.24
C GLY A 435 7.55 23.37 -13.00
N ASP A 436 7.97 22.10 -13.06
CA ASP A 436 8.02 21.15 -11.92
C ASP A 436 8.78 21.73 -10.70
N LYS A 437 8.06 22.48 -9.86
CA LYS A 437 8.55 23.13 -8.64
C LYS A 437 7.56 22.81 -7.54
N TRP A 438 8.07 22.07 -6.56
CA TRP A 438 7.26 21.17 -5.77
C TRP A 438 6.12 21.84 -5.00
N ARG A 439 4.92 21.25 -5.13
CA ARG A 439 3.94 21.25 -4.05
C ARG A 439 4.36 20.23 -3.02
N GLY A 440 4.33 20.63 -1.76
CA GLY A 440 4.42 19.72 -0.62
C GLY A 440 3.53 18.49 -0.74
N GLY A 441 4.00 17.30 -1.16
CA GLY A 441 3.24 16.05 -1.05
C GLY A 441 3.67 14.90 -1.97
N GLY A 442 3.54 13.66 -1.48
CA GLY A 442 4.11 12.44 -2.09
C GLY A 442 3.81 12.15 -3.57
N ARG A 443 2.76 12.74 -4.16
CA ARG A 443 2.39 12.49 -5.57
C ARG A 443 3.27 13.26 -6.57
N ASP A 444 3.82 14.42 -6.20
CA ASP A 444 4.54 15.30 -7.13
C ASP A 444 6.08 15.12 -7.08
N ALA A 445 6.60 14.21 -6.26
CA ALA A 445 8.04 13.92 -6.11
C ALA A 445 8.41 12.50 -6.55
N SER A 446 7.89 12.02 -7.67
CA SER A 446 8.21 10.66 -8.14
C SER A 446 9.72 10.45 -8.30
N ILE A 447 10.24 9.24 -8.08
CA ILE A 447 11.60 8.91 -8.52
C ILE A 447 11.72 8.86 -10.05
N PHE A 448 10.62 8.57 -10.76
CA PHE A 448 10.61 8.47 -12.21
C PHE A 448 10.65 9.86 -12.85
N SER A 449 11.41 9.99 -13.92
CA SER A 449 11.54 11.23 -14.66
C SER A 449 11.70 10.98 -16.15
N TRP A 450 10.86 11.65 -16.94
CA TRP A 450 10.96 11.63 -18.40
C TRP A 450 12.32 12.15 -18.87
N LYS A 451 12.78 13.26 -18.27
CA LYS A 451 14.11 13.83 -18.55
C LYS A 451 15.22 12.82 -18.28
N ALA A 452 15.19 12.14 -17.12
CA ALA A 452 16.21 11.16 -16.75
C ALA A 452 16.26 9.97 -17.73
N LEU A 453 15.10 9.44 -18.15
CA LEU A 453 15.01 8.38 -19.15
C LEU A 453 15.49 8.85 -20.53
N ARG A 454 15.14 10.08 -20.93
CA ARG A 454 15.58 10.68 -22.19
C ARG A 454 17.09 10.87 -22.25
N THR A 455 17.70 11.44 -21.20
CA THR A 455 19.13 11.73 -21.13
C THR A 455 19.99 10.54 -20.69
N GLY A 456 19.38 9.45 -20.20
CA GLY A 456 20.08 8.27 -19.72
C GLY A 456 20.56 8.35 -18.26
N ASP A 457 20.21 9.39 -17.50
CA ASP A 457 20.55 9.56 -16.07
C ASP A 457 19.64 8.67 -15.19
N THR A 458 19.73 7.36 -15.42
CA THR A 458 18.76 6.38 -14.93
C THR A 458 19.19 5.66 -13.66
N LYS A 459 20.31 6.05 -13.04
CA LYS A 459 20.86 5.36 -11.86
C LYS A 459 19.82 5.20 -10.74
N LEU A 460 19.11 6.28 -10.39
CA LEU A 460 18.08 6.23 -9.34
C LEU A 460 16.95 5.24 -9.66
N ILE A 461 16.52 5.20 -10.92
CA ILE A 461 15.46 4.30 -11.40
C ILE A 461 15.95 2.85 -11.37
N ARG A 462 17.16 2.60 -11.90
CA ARG A 462 17.76 1.25 -11.96
C ARG A 462 18.01 0.69 -10.57
N ASP A 463 18.49 1.52 -9.65
CA ASP A 463 18.77 1.12 -8.28
C ASP A 463 17.48 0.85 -7.49
N TRP A 464 16.40 1.58 -7.77
CA TRP A 464 15.08 1.28 -7.22
C TRP A 464 14.56 -0.08 -7.69
N VAL A 465 14.57 -0.32 -9.01
CA VAL A 465 14.16 -1.59 -9.62
C VAL A 465 14.99 -2.76 -9.08
N ARG A 466 16.32 -2.56 -8.91
CA ARG A 466 17.23 -3.52 -8.28
C ARG A 466 16.78 -3.91 -6.87
N MET A 467 16.47 -2.93 -6.02
CA MET A 467 15.99 -3.18 -4.66
C MET A 467 14.68 -3.97 -4.66
N LEU A 468 13.73 -3.61 -5.52
CA LEU A 468 12.46 -4.34 -5.63
C LEU A 468 12.67 -5.81 -6.02
N ALA A 469 13.49 -6.09 -7.02
CA ALA A 469 13.77 -7.48 -7.42
C ALA A 469 14.42 -8.29 -6.29
N SER A 470 15.27 -7.67 -5.48
CA SER A 470 16.00 -8.37 -4.41
C SER A 470 15.13 -8.94 -3.28
N CYS A 471 13.93 -8.39 -3.08
CA CYS A 471 12.93 -8.92 -2.15
C CYS A 471 11.77 -9.65 -2.83
N GLY A 472 11.80 -9.82 -4.16
CA GLY A 472 10.91 -10.72 -4.90
C GLY A 472 9.80 -10.06 -5.71
N TRP A 473 9.76 -8.73 -5.83
CA TRP A 473 8.80 -8.04 -6.70
C TRP A 473 9.07 -8.36 -8.19
N ASN A 474 8.02 -8.64 -8.97
CA ASN A 474 8.13 -8.96 -10.40
C ASN A 474 7.25 -8.10 -11.31
N ALA A 475 6.55 -7.10 -10.76
CA ALA A 475 5.74 -6.17 -11.52
C ALA A 475 5.89 -4.73 -10.98
N LEU A 476 5.84 -3.75 -11.88
CA LEU A 476 5.93 -2.34 -11.55
C LEU A 476 4.91 -1.54 -12.36
N CYS A 477 4.04 -0.79 -11.70
CA CYS A 477 3.29 0.30 -12.32
C CYS A 477 3.87 1.63 -11.84
N PRO A 478 4.62 2.37 -12.69
CA PRO A 478 5.30 3.59 -12.26
C PRO A 478 4.38 4.82 -12.27
N SER A 479 3.21 4.73 -12.90
CA SER A 479 2.28 5.84 -13.10
C SER A 479 1.17 5.89 -12.05
N GLU A 480 0.85 7.12 -11.64
CA GLU A 480 -0.29 7.46 -10.79
C GLU A 480 -1.61 6.84 -11.29
N ILE A 481 -2.40 6.33 -10.35
CA ILE A 481 -3.65 5.65 -10.62
C ILE A 481 -4.82 6.61 -10.91
N ASN A 482 -4.77 7.81 -10.36
CA ASN A 482 -5.61 8.91 -10.81
C ASN A 482 -4.99 9.45 -12.10
N TRP A 483 -5.49 8.95 -13.24
CA TRP A 483 -4.87 9.24 -14.53
C TRP A 483 -4.78 10.74 -14.76
N HIS A 484 -3.62 11.16 -15.29
CA HIS A 484 -3.30 12.56 -15.55
C HIS A 484 -2.38 12.67 -16.77
N TYR A 485 -2.48 13.76 -17.54
CA TYR A 485 -1.73 13.92 -18.80
C TYR A 485 -0.21 13.87 -18.62
N ARG A 486 0.32 14.24 -17.44
CA ARG A 486 1.76 14.09 -17.12
C ARG A 486 2.26 12.64 -17.20
N ASN A 487 1.36 11.68 -17.08
CA ASN A 487 1.63 10.25 -17.22
C ASN A 487 1.16 9.69 -18.57
N ASN A 488 0.86 10.55 -19.56
CA ASN A 488 0.52 10.14 -20.91
C ASN A 488 1.73 9.52 -21.61
N PHE A 489 1.86 8.20 -21.49
CA PHE A 489 3.00 7.45 -22.01
C PHE A 489 3.09 7.45 -23.54
N LEU A 490 2.00 7.78 -24.25
CA LEU A 490 1.98 7.81 -25.71
C LEU A 490 2.93 8.87 -26.29
N GLU A 491 3.19 9.94 -25.54
CA GLU A 491 4.14 11.00 -25.90
C GLU A 491 5.59 10.65 -25.53
N HIS A 492 5.80 9.50 -24.88
CA HIS A 492 7.06 9.11 -24.24
C HIS A 492 7.42 7.64 -24.49
N LEU A 493 7.00 7.06 -25.63
CA LEU A 493 7.21 5.63 -25.91
C LEU A 493 8.69 5.23 -25.92
N ASP A 494 9.61 6.11 -26.34
CA ASP A 494 11.05 5.85 -26.29
C ASP A 494 11.57 5.76 -24.83
N GLU A 495 11.08 6.63 -23.95
CA GLU A 495 11.39 6.58 -22.52
C GLU A 495 10.74 5.37 -21.81
N VAL A 496 9.53 4.98 -22.23
CA VAL A 496 8.82 3.80 -21.73
C VAL A 496 9.58 2.52 -22.08
N GLU A 497 10.10 2.38 -23.31
CA GLU A 497 10.92 1.24 -23.72
C GLU A 497 12.18 1.14 -22.86
N LYS A 498 12.90 2.25 -22.63
CA LYS A 498 14.07 2.27 -21.74
C LYS A 498 13.73 1.87 -20.31
N LEU A 499 12.58 2.30 -19.79
CA LEU A 499 12.13 1.89 -18.46
C LEU A 499 11.80 0.38 -18.44
N ALA A 500 11.16 -0.14 -19.48
CA ALA A 500 10.88 -1.56 -19.61
C ALA A 500 12.18 -2.39 -19.67
N ASP A 501 13.21 -1.93 -20.39
CA ASP A 501 14.53 -2.58 -20.42
C ASP A 501 15.16 -2.66 -19.03
N ILE A 502 15.11 -1.55 -18.27
CA ILE A 502 15.58 -1.53 -16.88
C ILE A 502 14.82 -2.56 -16.03
N CYS A 503 13.50 -2.63 -16.18
CA CYS A 503 12.67 -3.58 -15.42
C CYS A 503 12.99 -5.04 -15.82
N ARG A 504 13.13 -5.32 -17.12
CA ARG A 504 13.41 -6.65 -17.67
C ARG A 504 14.76 -7.20 -17.23
N ASP A 505 15.77 -6.35 -17.12
CA ASP A 505 17.08 -6.73 -16.60
C ASP A 505 17.03 -7.30 -15.18
N TYR A 506 16.00 -6.93 -14.41
CA TYR A 506 15.76 -7.44 -13.06
C TYR A 506 14.53 -8.35 -12.95
N GLY A 507 14.01 -8.85 -14.07
CA GLY A 507 12.88 -9.78 -14.08
C GLY A 507 11.53 -9.15 -13.70
N ILE A 508 11.39 -7.83 -13.83
CA ILE A 508 10.18 -7.08 -13.51
C ILE A 508 9.43 -6.72 -14.80
N LYS A 509 8.14 -7.04 -14.87
CA LYS A 509 7.24 -6.59 -15.95
C LYS A 509 6.71 -5.19 -15.69
N LEU A 510 6.66 -4.38 -16.75
CA LEU A 510 6.09 -3.04 -16.69
C LEU A 510 4.57 -3.08 -16.88
N TYR A 511 3.84 -2.36 -16.04
CA TYR A 511 2.41 -2.09 -16.15
C TYR A 511 2.19 -0.57 -16.22
N TRP A 512 0.99 -0.14 -16.60
CA TRP A 512 0.66 1.29 -16.63
C TRP A 512 -0.79 1.57 -16.25
N SER A 513 -1.05 2.75 -15.67
CA SER A 513 -2.40 3.28 -15.48
C SER A 513 -2.77 4.25 -16.62
N PRO A 514 -3.47 3.81 -17.68
CA PRO A 514 -4.01 4.71 -18.70
C PRO A 514 -5.39 5.31 -18.29
N SER A 515 -5.86 6.30 -19.04
CA SER A 515 -7.29 6.64 -19.00
C SER A 515 -8.11 5.50 -19.60
N TYR A 516 -9.37 5.36 -19.19
CA TYR A 516 -10.24 4.31 -19.74
C TYR A 516 -10.47 4.47 -21.26
N LEU A 517 -10.41 5.69 -21.79
CA LEU A 517 -10.53 5.95 -23.23
C LEU A 517 -9.34 5.39 -24.00
N LEU A 518 -8.12 5.63 -23.51
CA LEU A 518 -6.91 5.07 -24.11
C LEU A 518 -6.91 3.53 -24.00
N ALA A 519 -7.36 3.00 -22.86
CA ALA A 519 -7.43 1.56 -22.64
C ALA A 519 -8.44 0.85 -23.56
N LEU A 520 -9.48 1.57 -24.01
CA LEU A 520 -10.49 1.07 -24.96
C LEU A 520 -10.05 1.13 -26.42
N ASP A 521 -8.98 1.88 -26.75
CA ASP A 521 -8.47 1.98 -28.12
C ASP A 521 -7.42 0.88 -28.40
N PRO A 522 -7.71 -0.10 -29.28
CA PRO A 522 -6.75 -1.15 -29.63
C PRO A 522 -5.41 -0.60 -30.14
N LYS A 523 -5.40 0.55 -30.83
CA LYS A 523 -4.15 1.13 -31.36
C LYS A 523 -3.19 1.54 -30.25
N THR A 524 -3.71 1.92 -29.09
CA THR A 524 -2.90 2.25 -27.91
C THR A 524 -2.17 1.00 -27.41
N ALA A 525 -2.86 -0.14 -27.35
CA ALA A 525 -2.24 -1.42 -26.99
C ALA A 525 -1.22 -1.86 -28.05
N ASP A 526 -1.60 -1.84 -29.33
CA ASP A 526 -0.73 -2.22 -30.45
C ASP A 526 0.60 -1.45 -30.44
N GLY A 527 0.53 -0.12 -30.29
CA GLY A 527 1.71 0.75 -30.24
C GLY A 527 2.60 0.48 -29.03
N LEU A 528 2.02 0.16 -27.88
CA LEU A 528 2.77 -0.15 -26.66
C LEU A 528 3.46 -1.51 -26.75
N TYR A 529 2.74 -2.57 -27.15
CA TYR A 529 3.33 -3.91 -27.29
C TYR A 529 4.34 -4.02 -28.44
N ALA A 530 4.23 -3.16 -29.46
CA ALA A 530 5.26 -3.07 -30.50
C ALA A 530 6.61 -2.60 -29.95
N ARG A 531 6.63 -1.76 -28.89
CA ARG A 531 7.84 -1.26 -28.24
C ARG A 531 8.23 -2.08 -27.01
N VAL A 532 7.26 -2.62 -26.29
CA VAL A 532 7.43 -3.39 -25.06
C VAL A 532 6.67 -4.72 -25.17
N PRO A 533 7.22 -5.73 -25.87
CA PRO A 533 6.50 -6.98 -26.15
C PRO A 533 6.11 -7.79 -24.91
N ASP A 534 6.78 -7.57 -23.78
CA ASP A 534 6.55 -8.22 -22.50
C ASP A 534 5.79 -7.33 -21.49
N PHE A 535 5.12 -6.28 -21.98
CA PHE A 535 4.27 -5.41 -21.17
C PHE A 535 3.20 -6.24 -20.43
N GLY A 536 3.00 -5.92 -19.15
CA GLY A 536 2.13 -6.69 -18.27
C GLY A 536 0.64 -6.38 -18.44
N GLY A 537 0.30 -5.13 -18.78
CA GLY A 537 -1.07 -4.68 -18.97
C GLY A 537 -1.43 -3.43 -18.17
N TYR A 538 -2.73 -3.22 -17.95
CA TYR A 538 -3.26 -1.98 -17.41
C TYR A 538 -3.72 -2.10 -15.96
N MET A 539 -3.44 -1.06 -15.15
CA MET A 539 -4.02 -0.87 -13.81
C MET A 539 -5.10 0.21 -13.89
N MET A 540 -6.33 -0.14 -13.55
CA MET A 540 -7.50 0.71 -13.79
C MET A 540 -8.19 1.13 -12.49
N LYS A 541 -8.42 2.44 -12.32
CA LYS A 541 -9.38 2.97 -11.35
C LYS A 541 -10.56 3.58 -12.10
N LEU A 542 -11.73 3.00 -11.90
CA LEU A 542 -12.96 3.34 -12.62
C LEU A 542 -14.06 3.67 -11.62
N GLY A 543 -14.87 4.69 -11.92
CA GLY A 543 -16.10 5.02 -11.19
C GLY A 543 -15.89 5.47 -9.75
N SER A 544 -14.70 5.99 -9.41
CA SER A 544 -14.27 6.25 -8.04
C SER A 544 -13.43 7.52 -7.93
N GLU A 545 -13.73 8.38 -6.95
CA GLU A 545 -13.01 9.64 -6.67
C GLU A 545 -12.73 10.47 -7.93
N LYS A 546 -13.80 10.81 -8.67
CA LYS A 546 -13.76 11.58 -9.93
C LYS A 546 -13.12 10.87 -11.13
N GLN A 547 -12.62 9.64 -10.98
CA GLN A 547 -12.17 8.84 -12.12
C GLN A 547 -13.38 8.24 -12.84
N ASN A 548 -13.49 8.54 -14.13
CA ASN A 548 -14.59 8.11 -15.00
C ASN A 548 -14.49 6.63 -15.39
N GLY A 549 -15.54 6.10 -15.99
CA GLY A 549 -15.65 4.71 -16.44
C GLY A 549 -16.46 3.82 -15.48
N ASP A 550 -17.03 2.76 -16.04
CA ASP A 550 -17.84 1.78 -15.32
C ASP A 550 -16.96 0.58 -14.92
N PRO A 551 -16.84 0.25 -13.62
CA PRO A 551 -16.01 -0.84 -13.15
C PRO A 551 -16.58 -2.25 -13.43
N ARG A 552 -17.79 -2.36 -14.00
CA ARG A 552 -18.48 -3.64 -14.24
C ARG A 552 -18.06 -4.32 -15.56
N PRO A 553 -18.39 -5.61 -15.75
CA PRO A 553 -17.92 -6.39 -16.90
C PRO A 553 -18.11 -5.76 -18.28
N PRO A 554 -19.22 -5.08 -18.63
CA PRO A 554 -19.41 -4.58 -20.00
C PRO A 554 -18.31 -3.64 -20.50
N MET A 555 -17.76 -2.78 -19.63
CA MET A 555 -16.66 -1.88 -20.00
C MET A 555 -15.30 -2.54 -19.76
N VAL A 556 -15.11 -3.16 -18.60
CA VAL A 556 -13.83 -3.79 -18.24
C VAL A 556 -13.45 -4.89 -19.22
N ASN A 557 -14.43 -5.68 -19.69
CA ASN A 557 -14.18 -6.73 -20.67
C ASN A 557 -13.76 -6.18 -22.03
N ARG A 558 -14.27 -5.02 -22.44
CA ARG A 558 -13.84 -4.37 -23.69
C ARG A 558 -12.39 -3.89 -23.59
N ILE A 559 -11.99 -3.35 -22.44
CA ILE A 559 -10.58 -3.02 -22.17
C ILE A 559 -9.74 -4.30 -22.17
N ALA A 560 -10.22 -5.36 -21.53
CA ALA A 560 -9.49 -6.63 -21.49
C ALA A 560 -9.33 -7.27 -22.88
N ASP A 561 -10.32 -7.11 -23.76
CA ASP A 561 -10.28 -7.58 -25.14
C ASP A 561 -9.18 -6.85 -25.96
N THR A 562 -8.82 -5.59 -25.65
CA THR A 562 -7.71 -4.88 -26.34
C THR A 562 -6.33 -5.45 -26.01
N LEU A 563 -6.18 -6.09 -24.84
CA LEU A 563 -4.93 -6.69 -24.38
C LEU A 563 -4.81 -8.18 -24.67
N LYS A 564 -5.93 -8.84 -25.02
CA LYS A 564 -6.05 -10.30 -25.02
C LYS A 564 -5.07 -11.00 -25.98
N SER A 565 -4.83 -10.43 -27.16
CA SER A 565 -3.88 -10.99 -28.14
C SER A 565 -2.42 -11.00 -27.67
N TYR A 566 -2.11 -10.27 -26.61
CA TYR A 566 -0.76 -10.10 -26.05
C TYR A 566 -0.58 -10.80 -24.69
N ASP A 567 -1.60 -11.54 -24.21
CA ASP A 567 -1.65 -12.08 -22.83
C ASP A 567 -1.57 -10.99 -21.72
N GLY A 568 -1.89 -9.74 -22.07
CA GLY A 568 -1.92 -8.63 -21.13
C GLY A 568 -3.10 -8.73 -20.15
N LYS A 569 -2.87 -8.28 -18.91
CA LYS A 569 -3.89 -8.31 -17.84
C LYS A 569 -4.51 -6.93 -17.60
N VAL A 570 -5.77 -6.92 -17.18
CA VAL A 570 -6.44 -5.71 -16.67
C VAL A 570 -6.66 -5.87 -15.17
N LEU A 571 -5.95 -5.08 -14.39
CA LEU A 571 -6.06 -5.05 -12.94
C LEU A 571 -7.08 -3.95 -12.59
N VAL A 572 -8.34 -4.33 -12.40
CA VAL A 572 -9.42 -3.41 -12.06
C VAL A 572 -9.52 -3.25 -10.55
N ARG A 573 -9.30 -2.02 -10.08
CA ARG A 573 -9.37 -1.72 -8.65
C ARG A 573 -10.81 -1.71 -8.17
N ALA A 574 -11.13 -2.56 -7.20
CA ALA A 574 -12.44 -2.58 -6.54
C ALA A 574 -12.56 -1.57 -5.38
N PHE A 575 -11.84 -0.45 -5.47
CA PHE A 575 -11.98 0.67 -4.54
C PHE A 575 -12.98 1.67 -5.10
N VAL A 576 -14.27 1.35 -5.01
CA VAL A 576 -15.39 2.15 -5.55
C VAL A 576 -16.30 2.57 -4.40
N TYR A 577 -16.65 3.85 -4.30
CA TYR A 577 -17.54 4.37 -3.27
C TYR A 577 -18.13 5.74 -3.64
N GLY A 578 -19.14 6.21 -2.90
CA GLY A 578 -19.67 7.58 -3.00
C GLY A 578 -20.43 7.90 -4.29
N ASN A 579 -20.87 6.89 -5.04
CA ASN A 579 -21.57 7.06 -6.30
C ASN A 579 -22.99 6.46 -6.25
N LEU A 580 -24.00 7.34 -6.17
CA LEU A 580 -25.42 6.97 -6.12
C LEU A 580 -25.92 6.25 -7.38
N ARG A 581 -25.16 6.30 -8.48
CA ARG A 581 -25.45 5.53 -9.71
C ARG A 581 -25.54 4.03 -9.43
N TYR A 582 -24.77 3.54 -8.47
CA TYR A 582 -24.65 2.11 -8.19
C TYR A 582 -25.55 1.65 -7.04
N THR A 583 -25.76 2.50 -6.04
CA THR A 583 -26.56 2.17 -4.86
C THR A 583 -27.00 3.43 -4.11
N PRO A 584 -28.21 3.46 -3.50
CA PRO A 584 -28.67 4.58 -2.68
C PRO A 584 -27.88 4.76 -1.37
N GLU A 585 -27.14 3.75 -0.93
CA GLU A 585 -26.34 3.76 0.29
C GLU A 585 -24.86 3.50 -0.06
N PRO A 586 -24.15 4.50 -0.64
CA PRO A 586 -22.87 4.29 -1.31
C PRO A 586 -21.68 4.28 -0.34
N TYR A 587 -21.82 3.51 0.73
CA TYR A 587 -20.80 3.40 1.77
C TYR A 587 -19.59 2.59 1.29
N ARG A 588 -18.40 3.04 1.72
CA ARG A 588 -17.11 2.54 1.24
C ARG A 588 -16.88 1.06 1.54
N ASN A 589 -17.38 0.56 2.67
CA ASN A 589 -17.28 -0.85 3.07
C ASN A 589 -18.34 -1.76 2.43
N LEU A 590 -19.40 -1.22 1.82
CA LEU A 590 -20.47 -2.03 1.23
C LEU A 590 -20.32 -2.16 -0.29
N ILE A 591 -20.05 -1.05 -0.99
CA ILE A 591 -20.06 -0.99 -2.46
C ILE A 591 -19.16 -2.04 -3.12
N PRO A 592 -17.89 -2.24 -2.70
CA PRO A 592 -17.01 -3.19 -3.37
C PRO A 592 -17.59 -4.59 -3.45
N TYR A 593 -18.24 -5.08 -2.39
CA TYR A 593 -18.90 -6.37 -2.42
C TYR A 593 -20.12 -6.34 -3.35
N ASP A 594 -21.00 -5.35 -3.18
CA ASP A 594 -22.26 -5.24 -3.93
C ASP A 594 -22.05 -5.11 -5.45
N LEU A 595 -20.93 -4.54 -5.89
CA LEU A 595 -20.62 -4.40 -7.31
C LEU A 595 -19.93 -5.61 -7.91
N PHE A 596 -18.98 -6.22 -7.20
CA PHE A 596 -18.07 -7.20 -7.80
C PHE A 596 -18.43 -8.64 -7.47
N ALA A 597 -18.93 -8.94 -6.27
CA ALA A 597 -19.22 -10.32 -5.86
C ALA A 597 -20.31 -10.96 -6.72
N HIS A 598 -21.31 -10.18 -7.15
CA HIS A 598 -22.40 -10.66 -8.00
C HIS A 598 -22.01 -10.82 -9.47
N GLU A 599 -20.86 -10.28 -9.87
CA GLU A 599 -20.33 -10.33 -11.23
C GLU A 599 -19.23 -11.38 -11.41
N ASP A 600 -18.97 -12.19 -10.38
CA ASP A 600 -17.97 -13.27 -10.44
C ASP A 600 -18.33 -14.31 -11.52
N GLY A 601 -17.39 -14.54 -12.43
CA GLY A 601 -17.53 -15.33 -13.65
C GLY A 601 -17.91 -14.53 -14.91
N ASN A 602 -18.30 -13.26 -14.78
CA ASN A 602 -18.68 -12.42 -15.94
C ASN A 602 -17.51 -11.57 -16.48
N PHE A 603 -16.42 -11.41 -15.73
CA PHE A 603 -15.23 -10.76 -16.24
C PHE A 603 -14.41 -11.70 -17.15
N ARG A 604 -13.62 -11.15 -18.09
CA ARG A 604 -12.69 -11.96 -18.90
C ARG A 604 -11.65 -12.66 -18.03
N ASP A 605 -11.08 -13.73 -18.57
CA ASP A 605 -10.03 -14.55 -17.97
C ASP A 605 -8.71 -13.78 -17.72
N ASN A 606 -8.49 -12.66 -18.42
CA ASN A 606 -7.36 -11.76 -18.20
C ASN A 606 -7.69 -10.53 -17.34
N VAL A 607 -8.81 -10.51 -16.62
CA VAL A 607 -9.17 -9.47 -15.66
C VAL A 607 -8.88 -9.95 -14.24
N ILE A 608 -8.23 -9.09 -13.44
CA ILE A 608 -7.97 -9.31 -12.02
C ILE A 608 -8.72 -8.26 -11.22
N ILE A 609 -9.58 -8.69 -10.30
CA ILE A 609 -10.33 -7.80 -9.41
C ILE A 609 -9.47 -7.53 -8.18
N VAL A 610 -9.20 -6.25 -7.89
CA VAL A 610 -8.24 -5.85 -6.85
C VAL A 610 -8.86 -4.86 -5.86
N PRO A 611 -9.58 -5.32 -4.82
CA PRO A 611 -9.95 -4.48 -3.69
C PRO A 611 -8.73 -4.06 -2.87
N LYS A 612 -8.92 -3.09 -1.97
CA LYS A 612 -7.95 -2.82 -0.91
C LYS A 612 -7.96 -3.96 0.10
N GLY A 613 -6.84 -4.21 0.78
CA GLY A 613 -6.75 -5.18 1.89
C GLY A 613 -7.44 -4.76 3.19
N SER A 614 -8.30 -3.74 3.12
CA SER A 614 -9.26 -3.37 4.17
C SER A 614 -10.56 -2.90 3.50
N PRO A 615 -11.71 -3.02 4.17
CA PRO A 615 -13.01 -2.63 3.61
C PRO A 615 -13.14 -1.11 3.37
N LEU A 616 -12.27 -0.28 3.95
CA LEU A 616 -12.29 1.16 3.70
C LEU A 616 -11.07 1.58 2.86
N ASP A 617 -9.98 2.00 3.49
CA ASP A 617 -8.87 2.69 2.81
C ASP A 617 -7.52 2.45 3.49
N TRP A 618 -7.14 1.17 3.49
CA TRP A 618 -5.92 0.58 4.06
C TRP A 618 -5.77 0.65 5.58
N ASP A 619 -6.89 0.61 6.27
CA ASP A 619 -7.03 0.75 7.71
C ASP A 619 -6.28 -0.36 8.45
N LEU A 620 -5.41 0.02 9.39
CA LEU A 620 -4.53 -0.91 10.08
C LEU A 620 -5.34 -1.93 10.92
N ALA A 621 -6.41 -1.49 11.57
CA ALA A 621 -7.21 -2.31 12.49
C ALA A 621 -8.64 -2.62 11.99
N ALA A 622 -8.88 -2.56 10.68
CA ALA A 622 -10.14 -3.01 10.09
C ALA A 622 -10.18 -4.54 9.92
N PRO A 623 -11.40 -5.13 9.87
CA PRO A 623 -11.58 -6.53 9.47
C PRO A 623 -11.14 -6.73 8.01
N ILE A 624 -11.13 -7.97 7.54
CA ILE A 624 -10.89 -8.22 6.11
C ILE A 624 -12.03 -7.66 5.25
N PRO A 625 -11.75 -7.23 4.00
CA PRO A 625 -12.79 -6.91 3.04
C PRO A 625 -13.79 -8.05 2.88
N ALA A 626 -15.08 -7.76 2.75
CA ALA A 626 -16.09 -8.82 2.52
C ALA A 626 -15.92 -9.54 1.16
N LEU A 627 -15.20 -8.90 0.22
CA LEU A 627 -14.86 -9.44 -1.09
C LEU A 627 -13.79 -10.54 -1.02
N ASP A 628 -13.00 -10.60 0.07
CA ASP A 628 -12.01 -11.66 0.29
C ASP A 628 -12.71 -13.03 0.30
N GLY A 629 -12.24 -13.93 -0.58
CA GLY A 629 -12.81 -15.25 -0.81
C GLY A 629 -14.18 -15.27 -1.49
N ALA A 630 -14.78 -14.13 -1.82
CA ALA A 630 -16.07 -14.07 -2.52
C ALA A 630 -15.95 -14.17 -4.05
N ILE A 631 -14.76 -13.91 -4.59
CA ILE A 631 -14.42 -14.07 -6.01
C ILE A 631 -13.74 -15.44 -6.18
N GLU A 632 -14.40 -16.38 -6.86
CA GLU A 632 -13.91 -17.75 -7.03
C GLU A 632 -13.69 -18.12 -8.51
N LYS A 633 -14.40 -17.48 -9.44
CA LYS A 633 -14.37 -17.81 -10.86
C LYS A 633 -13.46 -16.89 -11.67
N ASN A 634 -13.24 -15.66 -11.21
CA ASN A 634 -12.28 -14.73 -11.79
C ASN A 634 -10.99 -14.64 -10.98
N LEU A 635 -9.93 -14.07 -11.58
CA LEU A 635 -8.67 -13.82 -10.89
C LEU A 635 -8.86 -12.75 -9.82
N TYR A 636 -8.22 -12.95 -8.67
CA TYR A 636 -8.37 -12.09 -7.51
C TYR A 636 -7.03 -11.51 -7.06
N GLY A 637 -7.05 -10.27 -6.60
CA GLY A 637 -5.88 -9.63 -6.02
C GLY A 637 -6.23 -8.78 -4.79
N SER A 638 -5.21 -8.21 -4.16
CA SER A 638 -5.42 -7.22 -3.10
C SER A 638 -4.39 -6.10 -3.14
N GLU A 639 -4.83 -4.89 -2.83
CA GLU A 639 -4.02 -3.69 -2.77
C GLU A 639 -3.73 -3.30 -1.31
N LEU A 640 -2.44 -3.29 -0.97
CA LEU A 640 -1.92 -3.04 0.36
C LEU A 640 -1.08 -1.77 0.34
N VAL A 641 -1.16 -0.97 1.40
CA VAL A 641 -0.31 0.21 1.55
C VAL A 641 1.04 -0.18 2.13
N ILE A 642 2.14 0.19 1.46
CA ILE A 642 3.50 -0.10 1.93
C ILE A 642 4.28 1.16 2.32
N ASP A 643 3.84 2.34 1.89
CA ASP A 643 4.54 3.59 2.14
C ASP A 643 3.73 4.59 2.98
N LYS A 644 4.42 5.20 3.94
CA LYS A 644 3.91 6.25 4.84
C LYS A 644 4.98 7.27 5.15
N SER A 645 4.55 8.48 5.48
CA SER A 645 5.45 9.60 5.78
C SER A 645 6.01 9.59 7.21
N TRP A 646 5.68 8.57 8.01
CA TRP A 646 6.15 8.36 9.37
C TRP A 646 6.66 6.92 9.56
N PRO A 647 7.53 6.65 10.56
CA PRO A 647 8.00 5.31 10.88
C PRO A 647 6.84 4.37 11.27
N VAL A 648 6.65 3.28 10.52
CA VAL A 648 5.66 2.22 10.82
C VAL A 648 6.03 0.92 10.10
N SER A 649 5.76 -0.22 10.74
CA SER A 649 5.78 -1.52 10.07
C SER A 649 4.38 -2.07 9.86
N TRP A 650 4.14 -2.65 8.69
CA TRP A 650 2.87 -3.28 8.30
C TRP A 650 2.98 -4.80 8.14
N VAL A 651 4.18 -5.37 8.37
CA VAL A 651 4.47 -6.77 8.06
C VAL A 651 3.59 -7.73 8.86
N LYS A 652 3.35 -7.45 10.15
CA LYS A 652 2.44 -8.25 10.98
C LYS A 652 0.98 -8.13 10.50
N LYS A 653 0.52 -6.95 10.12
CA LYS A 653 -0.82 -6.76 9.53
C LYS A 653 -0.99 -7.58 8.25
N TRP A 654 -0.02 -7.59 7.34
CA TRP A 654 -0.14 -8.38 6.12
C TRP A 654 -0.04 -9.88 6.38
N LYS A 655 0.85 -10.29 7.29
CA LYS A 655 0.92 -11.69 7.73
C LYS A 655 -0.42 -12.16 8.31
N TRP A 656 -1.01 -11.35 9.20
CA TRP A 656 -2.37 -11.56 9.69
C TRP A 656 -3.36 -11.67 8.53
N TRP A 657 -3.33 -10.76 7.55
CA TRP A 657 -4.25 -10.76 6.41
C TRP A 657 -4.15 -12.04 5.56
N PHE A 658 -2.94 -12.52 5.25
CA PHE A 658 -2.71 -13.77 4.53
C PHE A 658 -3.22 -15.00 5.30
N GLU A 659 -3.23 -14.93 6.62
CA GLU A 659 -3.67 -15.98 7.53
C GLU A 659 -5.15 -15.84 7.94
N GLN A 660 -5.87 -14.84 7.43
CA GLN A 660 -7.30 -14.73 7.72
C GLN A 660 -8.09 -15.79 6.96
N ASP A 661 -8.91 -16.50 7.72
CA ASP A 661 -9.88 -17.45 7.19
C ASP A 661 -11.12 -16.70 6.72
N THR A 662 -11.45 -16.88 5.44
CA THR A 662 -12.63 -16.29 4.82
C THR A 662 -13.91 -17.09 5.11
N TYR A 663 -13.77 -18.35 5.53
CA TYR A 663 -14.86 -19.32 5.73
C TYR A 663 -15.73 -19.59 4.48
N ARG A 664 -15.33 -19.12 3.29
CA ARG A 664 -16.13 -19.22 2.05
C ARG A 664 -16.26 -20.66 1.57
N ASN A 665 -15.19 -21.43 1.71
CA ASN A 665 -15.14 -22.87 1.41
C ASN A 665 -15.02 -23.72 2.69
N GLY A 666 -15.56 -23.22 3.82
CA GLY A 666 -15.42 -23.81 5.14
C GLY A 666 -14.14 -23.39 5.89
N PRO A 667 -13.93 -23.85 7.13
CA PRO A 667 -12.76 -23.51 7.91
C PRO A 667 -11.44 -23.90 7.21
N GLY A 668 -10.44 -23.03 7.28
CA GLY A 668 -9.15 -23.16 6.60
C GLY A 668 -9.07 -22.49 5.22
N SER A 669 -10.10 -21.73 4.83
CA SER A 669 -10.16 -20.98 3.57
C SER A 669 -9.33 -19.68 3.64
N LEU A 670 -8.02 -19.83 3.85
CA LEU A 670 -7.12 -18.70 4.10
C LEU A 670 -6.87 -17.87 2.84
N ASN A 671 -6.82 -16.54 2.99
CA ASN A 671 -6.54 -15.60 1.91
C ASN A 671 -5.31 -15.96 1.06
N LYS A 672 -4.24 -16.49 1.68
CA LYS A 672 -3.01 -16.88 0.95
C LYS A 672 -3.20 -17.94 -0.14
N PHE A 673 -4.34 -18.64 -0.18
CA PHE A 673 -4.64 -19.66 -1.19
C PHE A 673 -5.49 -19.14 -2.37
N SER A 674 -5.98 -17.91 -2.32
CA SER A 674 -6.97 -17.39 -3.27
C SER A 674 -6.56 -16.06 -3.90
N VAL A 675 -5.25 -15.79 -4.03
CA VAL A 675 -4.73 -14.48 -4.46
C VAL A 675 -3.72 -14.65 -5.59
N ASP A 676 -4.05 -14.09 -6.75
CA ASP A 676 -3.23 -14.07 -7.96
C ASP A 676 -2.34 -12.82 -8.05
N CYS A 677 -2.73 -11.75 -7.35
CA CYS A 677 -2.03 -10.47 -7.37
C CYS A 677 -1.98 -9.78 -6.00
N ILE A 678 -0.81 -9.29 -5.62
CA ILE A 678 -0.67 -8.32 -4.52
C ILE A 678 -0.01 -7.06 -5.06
N MET A 679 -0.66 -5.93 -4.80
CA MET A 679 -0.12 -4.60 -5.08
C MET A 679 0.33 -3.91 -3.80
N GLY A 680 1.58 -3.49 -3.73
CA GLY A 680 2.09 -2.60 -2.71
C GLY A 680 2.14 -1.15 -3.20
N VAL A 681 1.41 -0.24 -2.56
CA VAL A 681 1.35 1.18 -2.99
C VAL A 681 2.52 2.00 -2.44
N SER A 682 3.31 2.52 -3.38
CA SER A 682 4.55 3.27 -3.20
C SER A 682 4.35 4.75 -3.47
N MET A 683 4.95 5.60 -2.63
CA MET A 683 4.97 7.06 -2.78
C MET A 683 6.38 7.61 -2.50
N ILE A 684 7.41 6.81 -2.83
CA ILE A 684 8.79 7.21 -2.60
C ILE A 684 9.17 8.45 -3.38
N SER A 685 10.17 9.15 -2.85
CA SER A 685 10.72 10.35 -3.48
C SER A 685 12.24 10.32 -3.49
N PRO A 686 12.90 11.01 -4.44
CA PRO A 686 14.34 11.17 -4.44
C PRO A 686 14.82 11.72 -3.09
N SER A 687 15.50 10.86 -2.32
CA SER A 687 15.97 11.16 -0.97
C SER A 687 17.08 10.19 -0.59
N PRO A 688 17.91 10.51 0.44
CA PRO A 688 18.96 9.63 0.92
C PRO A 688 18.51 8.21 1.26
N ALA A 689 17.32 8.05 1.83
CA ALA A 689 16.81 6.78 2.36
C ALA A 689 15.63 6.20 1.55
N TRP A 690 15.30 6.79 0.39
CA TRP A 690 14.11 6.51 -0.47
C TRP A 690 12.76 6.83 0.18
N THR A 691 12.58 6.40 1.42
CA THR A 691 11.43 6.57 2.29
C THR A 691 11.68 7.70 3.29
N LYS A 692 10.62 8.25 3.89
CA LYS A 692 10.75 9.33 4.89
C LYS A 692 11.44 8.89 6.19
N SER A 693 11.40 7.60 6.51
CA SER A 693 12.14 7.00 7.61
C SER A 693 12.82 5.72 7.14
N PRO A 694 14.12 5.50 7.43
CA PRO A 694 14.83 4.28 7.02
C PRO A 694 14.13 2.99 7.49
N LEU A 695 13.38 3.04 8.60
CA LEU A 695 12.62 1.91 9.10
C LEU A 695 11.46 1.50 8.20
N ASN A 696 10.91 2.41 7.39
CA ASN A 696 9.82 2.09 6.45
C ASN A 696 10.29 1.23 5.28
N ALA A 697 11.59 1.16 5.01
CA ALA A 697 12.15 0.26 4.00
C ALA A 697 11.79 -1.21 4.30
N VAL A 698 11.52 -1.57 5.58
CA VAL A 698 11.05 -2.91 5.95
C VAL A 698 9.71 -3.28 5.31
N ASN A 699 8.88 -2.31 4.93
CA ASN A 699 7.57 -2.56 4.33
C ASN A 699 7.71 -3.04 2.88
N TYR A 700 8.61 -2.44 2.11
CA TYR A 700 8.95 -2.88 0.75
C TYR A 700 9.61 -4.26 0.76
N TYR A 701 10.53 -4.47 1.71
CA TYR A 701 11.17 -5.76 1.90
C TYR A 701 10.16 -6.82 2.31
N GLY A 702 9.43 -6.58 3.40
CA GLY A 702 8.55 -7.54 4.05
C GLY A 702 7.36 -7.96 3.21
N LEU A 703 6.72 -7.04 2.47
CA LEU A 703 5.64 -7.45 1.57
C LEU A 703 6.18 -8.23 0.36
N GLY A 704 7.35 -7.86 -0.17
CA GLY A 704 8.02 -8.66 -1.20
C GLY A 704 8.29 -10.09 -0.73
N ARG A 705 8.82 -10.25 0.49
CA ARG A 705 9.06 -11.56 1.10
C ARG A 705 7.77 -12.35 1.35
N LEU A 706 6.72 -11.72 1.88
CA LEU A 706 5.43 -12.38 2.13
C LEU A 706 4.71 -12.80 0.85
N THR A 707 4.79 -11.99 -0.21
CA THR A 707 4.17 -12.35 -1.49
C THR A 707 4.95 -13.46 -2.21
N TRP A 708 6.27 -13.54 -1.98
CA TRP A 708 7.07 -14.70 -2.38
C TRP A 708 6.66 -15.94 -1.58
N ASN A 709 6.71 -15.87 -0.25
CA ASN A 709 6.35 -16.95 0.65
C ASN A 709 5.56 -16.43 1.87
N PRO A 710 4.22 -16.57 1.89
CA PRO A 710 3.38 -16.10 2.98
C PRO A 710 3.52 -16.95 4.26
N ASP A 711 4.20 -18.10 4.21
CA ASP A 711 4.47 -18.94 5.39
C ASP A 711 5.65 -18.44 6.23
N LEU A 712 6.43 -17.48 5.72
CA LEU A 712 7.47 -16.80 6.50
C LEU A 712 6.86 -16.13 7.74
N THR A 713 7.56 -16.25 8.86
CA THR A 713 7.20 -15.54 10.10
C THR A 713 7.65 -14.09 10.04
N VAL A 714 6.96 -13.23 10.79
CA VAL A 714 7.36 -11.81 10.96
C VAL A 714 8.79 -11.71 11.52
N ASP A 715 9.15 -12.60 12.43
CA ASP A 715 10.49 -12.64 13.02
C ASP A 715 11.58 -12.98 12.01
N GLU A 716 11.35 -13.95 11.12
CA GLU A 716 12.26 -14.26 10.02
C GLU A 716 12.46 -13.03 9.14
N ILE A 717 11.38 -12.43 8.64
CA ILE A 717 11.44 -11.24 7.77
C ILE A 717 12.20 -10.08 8.42
N TYR A 718 11.90 -9.76 9.69
CA TYR A 718 12.62 -8.71 10.41
C TYR A 718 14.09 -9.10 10.62
N THR A 719 14.41 -10.37 10.88
CA THR A 719 15.80 -10.81 11.02
C THR A 719 16.57 -10.63 9.72
N GLU A 720 15.99 -11.06 8.60
CA GLU A 720 16.59 -10.92 7.28
C GLU A 720 16.87 -9.44 6.98
N TRP A 721 15.85 -8.59 7.09
CA TRP A 721 15.96 -7.17 6.79
C TRP A 721 16.95 -6.45 7.72
N ILE A 722 16.86 -6.65 9.04
CA ILE A 722 17.74 -5.96 10.00
C ILE A 722 19.20 -6.35 9.79
N ARG A 723 19.51 -7.63 9.55
CA ARG A 723 20.89 -8.07 9.30
C ARG A 723 21.46 -7.51 8.01
N GLN A 724 20.65 -7.51 6.95
CA GLN A 724 21.03 -6.97 5.65
C GLN A 724 21.17 -5.44 5.67
N THR A 725 20.38 -4.74 6.48
CA THR A 725 20.46 -3.29 6.68
C THR A 725 21.53 -2.94 7.71
N PHE A 726 21.32 -3.21 9.01
CA PHE A 726 22.14 -2.68 10.10
C PHE A 726 23.30 -3.59 10.54
N GLY A 727 23.39 -4.82 10.02
CA GLY A 727 24.44 -5.77 10.36
C GLY A 727 24.06 -6.77 11.46
N ASN A 728 25.05 -7.50 11.98
CA ASN A 728 24.83 -8.70 12.78
C ASN A 728 24.91 -8.52 14.31
N ASP A 729 25.00 -7.28 14.82
CA ASP A 729 25.01 -7.03 16.26
C ASP A 729 23.69 -7.53 16.91
N PRO A 730 23.74 -8.44 17.90
CA PRO A 730 22.53 -9.02 18.50
C PRO A 730 21.63 -8.00 19.21
N GLU A 731 22.20 -6.93 19.77
CA GLU A 731 21.43 -5.88 20.43
C GLU A 731 20.73 -5.00 19.40
N VAL A 732 21.40 -4.62 18.31
CA VAL A 732 20.77 -3.92 17.18
C VAL A 732 19.60 -4.74 16.64
N LEU A 733 19.78 -6.05 16.47
CA LEU A 733 18.72 -6.95 16.02
C LEU A 733 17.52 -6.95 16.97
N ARG A 734 17.75 -7.19 18.26
CA ARG A 734 16.68 -7.28 19.28
C ARG A 734 15.94 -5.96 19.46
N THR A 735 16.67 -4.85 19.57
CA THR A 735 16.09 -3.52 19.82
C THR A 735 15.32 -3.03 18.59
N THR A 736 15.87 -3.17 17.38
CA THR A 736 15.18 -2.76 16.14
C THR A 736 13.89 -3.56 15.93
N LYS A 737 13.89 -4.88 16.15
CA LYS A 737 12.66 -5.70 16.11
C LYS A 737 11.59 -5.17 17.07
N THR A 738 12.00 -4.85 18.30
CA THR A 738 11.10 -4.33 19.34
C THR A 738 10.47 -3.01 18.89
N ILE A 739 11.27 -2.09 18.35
CA ILE A 739 10.79 -0.81 17.82
C ILE A 739 9.81 -1.02 16.65
N LEU A 740 10.09 -1.92 15.69
CA LEU A 740 9.18 -2.19 14.58
C LEU A 740 7.80 -2.68 15.05
N MET A 741 7.78 -3.58 16.04
CA MET A 741 6.54 -4.05 16.66
C MET A 741 5.79 -2.93 17.41
N MET A 742 6.52 -2.06 18.11
CA MET A 742 5.93 -0.93 18.83
C MET A 742 5.29 0.08 17.86
N LEU A 743 5.94 0.42 16.75
CA LEU A 743 5.46 1.45 15.82
C LEU A 743 4.12 1.09 15.14
N GLU A 744 3.88 -0.20 14.91
CA GLU A 744 2.57 -0.69 14.47
C GLU A 744 1.48 -0.44 15.52
N GLU A 745 1.75 -0.81 16.77
CA GLU A 745 0.82 -0.60 17.89
C GLU A 745 0.59 0.88 18.17
N VAL A 746 1.62 1.73 18.08
CA VAL A 746 1.49 3.20 18.15
C VAL A 746 0.50 3.67 17.09
N THR A 747 0.66 3.26 15.84
CA THR A 747 -0.20 3.68 14.73
C THR A 747 -1.66 3.27 14.96
N ARG A 748 -1.89 2.07 15.50
CA ARG A 748 -3.20 1.54 15.87
C ARG A 748 -3.83 2.33 17.03
N LYS A 749 -3.15 2.37 18.18
CA LYS A 749 -3.69 2.90 19.44
C LYS A 749 -3.96 4.41 19.40
N THR A 750 -3.23 5.14 18.57
CA THR A 750 -3.37 6.60 18.42
C THR A 750 -4.29 7.04 17.29
N TYR A 751 -4.88 6.09 16.56
CA TYR A 751 -5.68 6.36 15.36
C TYR A 751 -4.93 7.16 14.29
N ASN A 752 -3.60 7.17 14.34
CA ASN A 752 -2.73 7.86 13.39
C ASN A 752 -2.94 7.34 11.95
N TYR A 753 -3.42 6.10 11.81
CA TYR A 753 -3.91 5.59 10.53
C TYR A 753 -5.18 4.74 10.66
N ARG A 754 -6.31 5.42 10.97
CA ARG A 754 -7.67 4.92 10.80
C ARG A 754 -7.90 3.53 11.42
N GLY A 755 -7.94 3.42 12.74
CA GLY A 755 -8.46 2.18 13.33
C GLY A 755 -7.99 1.83 14.72
N TYR A 756 -8.97 1.73 15.62
CA TYR A 756 -8.96 0.82 16.76
C TYR A 756 -10.40 0.48 17.13
N ARG A 757 -10.70 -0.76 17.57
CA ARG A 757 -12.06 -1.26 17.85
C ARG A 757 -13.06 -1.16 16.70
N GLY A 758 -12.58 -1.06 15.45
CA GLY A 758 -13.42 -0.80 14.28
C GLY A 758 -13.82 0.67 14.08
N ILE A 759 -13.35 1.59 14.94
CA ILE A 759 -13.61 3.02 14.83
C ILE A 759 -12.69 3.61 13.77
N TRP A 760 -13.30 4.20 12.75
CA TRP A 760 -12.61 4.83 11.65
C TRP A 760 -12.51 6.34 11.85
N LEU A 761 -11.31 6.91 11.71
CA LEU A 761 -11.08 8.36 11.81
C LEU A 761 -10.34 8.87 10.59
N ASP A 762 -10.96 9.77 9.83
CA ASP A 762 -10.32 10.44 8.70
C ASP A 762 -9.93 11.86 9.08
N SER A 763 -8.65 12.19 8.92
CA SER A 763 -8.12 13.50 9.27
C SER A 763 -8.72 14.62 8.43
N SER A 764 -9.33 14.28 7.28
CA SER A 764 -10.07 15.19 6.41
C SER A 764 -11.57 15.31 6.75
N ASP A 765 -12.08 14.49 7.67
CA ASP A 765 -13.50 14.48 8.07
C ASP A 765 -13.67 15.04 9.49
N PRO A 766 -14.18 16.28 9.66
CA PRO A 766 -14.38 16.87 10.98
C PRO A 766 -15.49 16.18 11.79
N GLY A 767 -16.38 15.42 11.14
CA GLY A 767 -17.54 14.76 11.77
C GLY A 767 -17.30 13.34 12.27
N MET A 768 -16.05 12.86 12.27
CA MET A 768 -15.69 11.51 12.73
C MET A 768 -16.55 10.40 12.10
N ALA A 769 -16.41 10.23 10.78
CA ALA A 769 -16.88 9.09 9.96
C ALA A 769 -18.30 9.15 9.37
N GLN A 770 -19.05 10.23 9.58
CA GLN A 770 -20.49 10.27 9.30
C GLN A 770 -20.91 10.13 7.83
N VAL A 771 -20.02 10.28 6.83
CA VAL A 771 -20.50 10.43 5.44
C VAL A 771 -19.93 9.46 4.41
N LYS A 772 -18.96 8.62 4.79
CA LYS A 772 -18.38 7.61 3.87
C LYS A 772 -18.57 6.17 4.36
N THR A 773 -19.13 6.01 5.56
CA THR A 773 -19.27 4.72 6.25
C THR A 773 -20.66 4.63 6.89
N PRO A 774 -21.20 3.43 7.13
CA PRO A 774 -22.48 3.24 7.80
C PRO A 774 -22.34 3.41 9.33
N TYR A 775 -21.30 4.10 9.79
CA TYR A 775 -20.86 4.17 11.18
C TYR A 775 -20.94 5.60 11.72
N ILE A 776 -21.15 5.74 13.03
CA ILE A 776 -21.23 7.02 13.74
C ILE A 776 -20.47 6.99 15.07
N VAL A 777 -19.95 8.14 15.49
CA VAL A 777 -19.60 8.47 16.89
C VAL A 777 -20.56 9.55 17.38
N ASN A 778 -21.23 9.31 18.50
CA ASN A 778 -22.13 10.27 19.15
C ASN A 778 -21.98 10.23 20.68
N LYS A 779 -22.91 10.87 21.40
CA LYS A 779 -22.88 10.97 22.87
C LYS A 779 -23.19 9.65 23.56
N GLU A 780 -23.94 8.78 22.89
CA GLU A 780 -24.39 7.51 23.41
C GLU A 780 -23.32 6.43 23.21
N GLY A 781 -22.67 6.41 22.04
CA GLY A 781 -21.73 5.36 21.68
C GLY A 781 -21.06 5.54 20.33
N ALA A 782 -20.58 4.43 19.80
CA ALA A 782 -19.95 4.34 18.50
C ALA A 782 -20.32 3.04 17.79
N GLY A 783 -20.55 3.08 16.48
CA GLY A 783 -20.77 1.87 15.68
C GLY A 783 -21.67 2.06 14.48
N VAL A 784 -22.10 0.95 13.89
CA VAL A 784 -23.04 0.93 12.75
C VAL A 784 -24.36 1.61 13.14
N ILE A 785 -24.84 2.54 12.30
CA ILE A 785 -25.90 3.52 12.65
C ILE A 785 -27.25 2.86 12.94
N THR A 786 -27.64 1.84 12.16
CA THR A 786 -28.94 1.18 12.29
C THR A 786 -28.84 -0.35 12.33
N PRO A 787 -29.81 -1.04 12.96
CA PRO A 787 -29.91 -2.50 12.90
C PRO A 787 -29.96 -3.04 11.47
N GLU A 788 -30.66 -2.36 10.57
CA GLU A 788 -30.79 -2.77 9.16
C GLU A 788 -29.44 -2.72 8.43
N LEU A 789 -28.68 -1.64 8.64
CA LEU A 789 -27.33 -1.52 8.08
C LEU A 789 -26.38 -2.56 8.69
N ARG A 790 -26.52 -2.85 10.00
CA ARG A 790 -25.75 -3.92 10.65
C ARG A 790 -26.00 -5.27 9.99
N GLU A 791 -27.27 -5.65 9.80
CA GLU A 791 -27.60 -6.91 9.13
C GLU A 791 -27.07 -6.94 7.70
N ARG A 792 -27.12 -5.81 6.97
CA ARG A 792 -26.56 -5.71 5.62
C ARG A 792 -25.03 -5.89 5.61
N VAL A 793 -24.30 -5.24 6.51
CA VAL A 793 -22.83 -5.41 6.63
C VAL A 793 -22.49 -6.87 6.92
N LEU A 794 -23.15 -7.49 7.89
CA LEU A 794 -22.93 -8.90 8.26
C LEU A 794 -23.33 -9.88 7.16
N ALA A 795 -24.33 -9.55 6.35
CA ALA A 795 -24.80 -10.38 5.24
C ALA A 795 -23.76 -10.54 4.14
N GLN A 796 -22.85 -9.56 3.96
CA GLN A 796 -21.79 -9.65 2.96
C GLN A 796 -20.74 -10.70 3.29
N TYR A 797 -20.58 -11.10 4.55
CA TYR A 797 -19.59 -12.10 4.98
C TYR A 797 -20.16 -13.54 4.95
N ALA A 798 -19.26 -14.52 4.82
CA ALA A 798 -19.57 -15.94 4.89
C ALA A 798 -20.15 -16.33 6.27
N PRO A 799 -20.92 -17.43 6.40
CA PRO A 799 -21.59 -17.80 7.65
C PRO A 799 -20.66 -17.87 8.88
N GLY A 800 -19.44 -18.40 8.74
CA GLY A 800 -18.48 -18.48 9.85
C GLY A 800 -18.00 -17.10 10.34
N LEU A 801 -17.63 -16.20 9.42
CA LEU A 801 -17.27 -14.83 9.78
C LEU A 801 -18.47 -14.03 10.29
N ARG A 802 -19.68 -14.30 9.78
CA ARG A 802 -20.90 -13.69 10.29
C ARG A 802 -21.15 -14.05 11.75
N GLU A 803 -20.89 -15.30 12.15
CA GLU A 803 -20.96 -15.71 13.56
C GLU A 803 -19.90 -14.98 14.39
N ILE A 804 -18.64 -14.92 13.92
CA ILE A 804 -17.55 -14.28 14.64
C ILE A 804 -17.79 -12.78 14.81
N TYR A 805 -18.05 -12.05 13.72
CA TYR A 805 -18.27 -10.61 13.74
C TYR A 805 -19.63 -10.23 14.31
N GLY A 806 -20.62 -11.12 14.22
CA GLY A 806 -21.93 -10.97 14.84
C GLY A 806 -21.92 -11.15 16.36
N ASP A 807 -20.86 -11.74 16.93
CA ASP A 807 -20.64 -11.87 18.37
C ASP A 807 -19.75 -10.72 18.90
N ARG A 808 -20.18 -10.06 19.98
CA ARG A 808 -19.48 -8.87 20.50
C ARG A 808 -18.15 -9.19 21.17
N LEU A 809 -17.98 -10.41 21.70
CA LEU A 809 -16.76 -10.84 22.38
C LEU A 809 -15.76 -11.44 21.40
N ARG A 810 -16.20 -12.31 20.49
CA ARG A 810 -15.34 -12.90 19.46
C ARG A 810 -14.90 -11.87 18.43
N GLY A 811 -15.78 -10.93 18.07
CA GLY A 811 -15.50 -9.82 17.15
C GLY A 811 -14.93 -8.56 17.80
N GLU A 812 -14.55 -8.59 19.09
CA GLU A 812 -14.29 -7.37 19.89
C GLU A 812 -13.18 -6.47 19.32
N ALA A 813 -12.21 -7.02 18.58
CA ALA A 813 -11.16 -6.24 17.92
C ALA A 813 -11.71 -5.28 16.84
N HIS A 814 -12.85 -5.62 16.25
CA HIS A 814 -13.55 -4.84 15.21
C HIS A 814 -14.97 -4.47 15.65
N LEU A 815 -15.24 -4.44 16.96
CA LEU A 815 -16.58 -4.35 17.55
C LEU A 815 -17.48 -3.32 16.86
N THR A 816 -17.00 -2.09 16.76
CA THR A 816 -17.82 -0.98 16.25
C THR A 816 -17.98 -0.98 14.72
N ALA A 817 -17.20 -1.78 13.99
CA ALA A 817 -17.41 -1.99 12.55
C ALA A 817 -18.69 -2.79 12.27
N PHE A 818 -19.21 -3.53 13.25
CA PHE A 818 -20.40 -4.39 13.12
C PHE A 818 -21.50 -4.08 14.13
N HIS A 819 -21.21 -3.38 15.23
CA HIS A 819 -22.16 -3.14 16.31
C HIS A 819 -22.15 -1.70 16.79
N PHE A 820 -23.32 -1.10 16.95
CA PHE A 820 -23.45 0.07 17.82
C PHE A 820 -23.16 -0.32 19.27
N THR A 821 -22.20 0.35 19.89
CA THR A 821 -21.66 0.05 21.21
C THR A 821 -21.66 1.31 22.06
N GLU A 822 -22.36 1.26 23.20
CA GLU A 822 -22.42 2.38 24.14
C GLU A 822 -21.05 2.66 24.76
N HIS A 823 -20.77 3.92 25.07
CA HIS A 823 -19.49 4.33 25.66
C HIS A 823 -19.16 3.63 26.99
N ASP A 824 -20.20 3.32 27.77
CA ASP A 824 -20.08 2.65 29.08
C ASP A 824 -20.07 1.12 28.98
N GLN A 825 -20.22 0.56 27.77
CA GLN A 825 -20.10 -0.89 27.58
C GLN A 825 -18.68 -1.33 27.96
N ARG A 826 -18.59 -2.30 28.88
CA ARG A 826 -17.32 -2.90 29.28
C ARG A 826 -16.83 -3.90 28.25
N LEU A 827 -15.52 -3.82 27.98
CA LEU A 827 -14.78 -4.70 27.11
C LEU A 827 -14.10 -5.81 27.92
N SER A 828 -13.54 -6.80 27.23
CA SER A 828 -12.83 -7.95 27.80
C SER A 828 -11.63 -7.56 28.68
N ASN A 829 -11.08 -6.35 28.50
CA ASN A 829 -10.01 -5.80 29.32
C ASN A 829 -10.51 -5.03 30.57
N GLY A 830 -11.82 -5.03 30.83
CA GLY A 830 -12.46 -4.40 31.99
C GLY A 830 -12.73 -2.89 31.87
N ARG A 831 -12.10 -2.22 30.88
CA ARG A 831 -12.37 -0.81 30.55
C ARG A 831 -13.73 -0.69 29.87
N THR A 832 -14.40 0.45 30.03
CA THR A 832 -15.50 0.82 29.13
C THR A 832 -14.95 1.20 27.75
N LEU A 833 -15.77 1.21 26.71
CA LEU A 833 -15.34 1.61 25.36
C LEU A 833 -14.64 2.97 25.36
N ILE A 834 -15.21 3.99 26.02
CA ILE A 834 -14.60 5.33 26.05
C ILE A 834 -13.30 5.38 26.87
N GLN A 835 -13.22 4.61 27.96
CA GLN A 835 -11.99 4.45 28.72
C GLN A 835 -10.91 3.79 27.88
N ASP A 836 -11.26 2.76 27.10
CA ASP A 836 -10.34 2.05 26.21
C ASP A 836 -9.80 2.98 25.12
N ILE A 837 -10.65 3.81 24.50
CA ILE A 837 -10.23 4.79 23.48
C ILE A 837 -9.20 5.76 24.04
N TYR A 838 -9.51 6.45 25.14
CA TYR A 838 -8.61 7.46 25.70
C TYR A 838 -7.34 6.85 26.31
N ALA A 839 -7.44 5.71 27.00
CA ALA A 839 -6.26 5.07 27.58
C ALA A 839 -5.30 4.55 26.50
N ASN A 840 -5.81 3.98 25.39
CA ASN A 840 -4.94 3.57 24.29
C ASN A 840 -4.27 4.76 23.61
N MET A 841 -4.95 5.91 23.49
CA MET A 841 -4.32 7.13 22.96
C MET A 841 -3.11 7.58 23.80
N GLU A 842 -3.23 7.59 25.14
CA GLU A 842 -2.13 7.92 26.05
C GLU A 842 -1.00 6.88 25.95
N GLU A 843 -1.34 5.59 26.03
CA GLU A 843 -0.37 4.48 25.91
C GLU A 843 0.39 4.54 24.57
N GLY A 844 -0.30 4.85 23.46
CA GLY A 844 0.32 4.95 22.14
C GLY A 844 1.26 6.14 22.00
N VAL A 845 0.99 7.27 22.68
CA VAL A 845 1.91 8.42 22.74
C VAL A 845 3.18 8.03 23.52
N GLU A 846 3.04 7.39 24.68
CA GLU A 846 4.17 6.91 25.49
C GLU A 846 5.03 5.91 24.72
N MET A 847 4.41 4.97 24.00
CA MET A 847 5.13 3.99 23.18
C MET A 847 5.94 4.66 22.06
N ALA A 848 5.43 5.74 21.45
CA ALA A 848 6.16 6.48 20.42
C ALA A 848 7.43 7.13 20.99
N GLU A 849 7.34 7.70 22.20
CA GLU A 849 8.49 8.27 22.92
C GLU A 849 9.49 7.18 23.32
N GLN A 850 9.01 6.05 23.84
CA GLN A 850 9.84 4.92 24.22
C GLN A 850 10.59 4.33 23.02
N ALA A 851 9.99 4.28 21.83
CA ALA A 851 10.67 3.82 20.61
C ALA A 851 11.91 4.67 20.28
N ALA A 852 11.84 5.99 20.48
CA ALA A 852 12.98 6.88 20.32
C ALA A 852 14.05 6.65 21.39
N GLU A 853 13.66 6.46 22.65
CA GLU A 853 14.60 6.15 23.75
C GLU A 853 15.30 4.80 23.57
N LEU A 854 14.59 3.78 23.08
CA LEU A 854 15.17 2.50 22.74
C LEU A 854 16.20 2.64 21.62
N TRP A 855 15.92 3.43 20.58
CA TRP A 855 16.87 3.65 19.49
C TRP A 855 18.17 4.30 19.99
N LYS A 856 18.09 5.25 20.94
CA LYS A 856 19.28 5.89 21.54
C LYS A 856 20.24 4.90 22.20
N THR A 857 19.76 3.74 22.65
CA THR A 857 20.63 2.69 23.23
C THR A 857 21.57 2.06 22.20
N LEU A 858 21.31 2.25 20.90
CA LEU A 858 22.11 1.72 19.80
C LEU A 858 23.21 2.70 19.33
N GLU A 859 23.44 3.80 20.04
CA GLU A 859 24.52 4.73 19.73
C GLU A 859 25.86 3.98 19.63
N ARG A 860 26.64 4.28 18.59
CA ARG A 860 27.94 3.64 18.28
C ARG A 860 27.88 2.15 17.89
N LYS A 861 26.69 1.54 17.82
CA LYS A 861 26.48 0.18 17.28
C LYS A 861 26.02 0.19 15.82
N ILE A 862 25.50 1.33 15.37
CA ILE A 862 25.12 1.63 13.99
C ILE A 862 26.01 2.78 13.51
N ASP A 863 26.33 2.84 12.22
CA ASP A 863 27.08 3.98 11.67
C ASP A 863 26.35 5.32 11.96
N PRO A 864 27.10 6.41 12.19
CA PRO A 864 26.54 7.67 12.63
C PRO A 864 25.42 8.19 11.72
N HIS A 865 25.59 8.07 10.40
CA HIS A 865 24.66 8.65 9.45
C HIS A 865 23.27 7.99 9.51
N ARG A 866 23.18 6.65 9.49
CA ARG A 866 21.90 5.95 9.65
C ARG A 866 21.32 6.10 11.05
N TYR A 867 22.17 6.08 12.08
CA TYR A 867 21.76 6.25 13.46
C TYR A 867 21.06 7.60 13.67
N GLU A 868 21.71 8.70 13.29
CA GLU A 868 21.20 10.07 13.47
C GLU A 868 19.95 10.33 12.62
N TYR A 869 19.94 9.89 11.36
CA TYR A 869 18.77 10.06 10.49
C TYR A 869 17.55 9.32 11.04
N THR A 870 17.73 8.06 11.47
CA THR A 870 16.63 7.27 12.04
C THR A 870 16.15 7.86 13.35
N LEU A 871 17.07 8.23 14.26
CA LEU A 871 16.73 8.85 15.54
C LEU A 871 15.91 10.12 15.34
N LYS A 872 16.32 10.99 14.40
CA LYS A 872 15.58 12.21 14.09
C LYS A 872 14.15 11.89 13.67
N THR A 873 13.96 10.91 12.77
CA THR A 873 12.61 10.54 12.31
C THR A 873 11.72 9.98 13.42
N LEU A 874 12.28 9.23 14.38
CA LEU A 874 11.55 8.71 15.54
C LEU A 874 11.16 9.83 16.52
N VAL A 875 12.08 10.75 16.81
CA VAL A 875 11.81 11.91 17.70
C VAL A 875 10.75 12.83 17.09
N ASP A 876 10.87 13.15 15.80
CA ASP A 876 9.89 13.97 15.08
C ASP A 876 8.51 13.27 15.07
N TYR A 877 8.50 11.95 14.87
CA TYR A 877 7.28 11.17 14.90
C TYR A 877 6.61 11.16 16.28
N ALA A 878 7.36 10.91 17.36
CA ALA A 878 6.83 10.94 18.72
C ALA A 878 6.18 12.30 19.05
N ALA A 879 6.84 13.41 18.68
CA ALA A 879 6.29 14.75 18.84
C ALA A 879 5.01 14.97 18.01
N SER A 880 4.99 14.48 16.76
CA SER A 880 3.83 14.55 15.87
C SER A 880 2.63 13.75 16.41
N VAL A 881 2.86 12.52 16.85
CA VAL A 881 1.84 11.64 17.45
C VAL A 881 1.24 12.28 18.69
N ARG A 882 2.07 12.81 19.60
CA ARG A 882 1.58 13.53 20.78
C ARG A 882 0.67 14.69 20.40
N SER A 883 1.11 15.52 19.46
CA SER A 883 0.35 16.69 19.01
C SER A 883 -0.96 16.29 18.34
N MET A 884 -0.92 15.39 17.35
CA MET A 884 -2.11 15.00 16.59
C MET A 884 -3.11 14.25 17.47
N THR A 885 -2.64 13.32 18.30
CA THR A 885 -3.54 12.52 19.14
C THR A 885 -4.20 13.37 20.21
N LEU A 886 -3.41 14.10 21.01
CA LEU A 886 -3.94 14.83 22.16
C LEU A 886 -4.65 16.13 21.79
N LYS A 887 -4.27 16.80 20.69
CA LYS A 887 -4.90 18.08 20.30
C LYS A 887 -6.02 17.94 19.27
N LYS A 888 -5.96 16.92 18.42
CA LYS A 888 -6.99 16.70 17.38
C LYS A 888 -7.94 15.59 17.77
N TRP A 889 -7.43 14.37 17.98
CA TRP A 889 -8.32 13.23 18.18
C TRP A 889 -9.05 13.27 19.51
N VAL A 890 -8.36 13.53 20.62
CA VAL A 890 -9.00 13.70 21.93
C VAL A 890 -10.07 14.79 21.86
N THR A 891 -9.72 16.00 21.41
CA THR A 891 -10.66 17.13 21.28
C THR A 891 -11.89 16.77 20.47
N ASN A 892 -11.71 16.04 19.35
CA ASN A 892 -12.83 15.61 18.52
C ASN A 892 -13.71 14.59 19.26
N PHE A 893 -13.13 13.60 19.95
CA PHE A 893 -13.90 12.66 20.76
C PHE A 893 -14.64 13.38 21.90
N GLU A 894 -14.02 14.32 22.60
CA GLU A 894 -14.69 15.09 23.66
C GLU A 894 -15.88 15.87 23.11
N ALA A 895 -15.73 16.49 21.93
CA ALA A 895 -16.80 17.21 21.26
C ALA A 895 -17.98 16.30 20.84
N HIS A 896 -17.70 15.09 20.33
CA HIS A 896 -18.74 14.18 19.85
C HIS A 896 -19.39 13.36 20.98
N THR A 897 -18.62 12.99 21.99
CA THR A 897 -19.07 12.13 23.10
C THR A 897 -19.61 12.92 24.29
N GLY A 898 -19.20 14.19 24.44
CA GLY A 898 -19.51 14.99 25.63
C GLY A 898 -18.77 14.53 26.90
N ARG A 899 -17.80 13.62 26.78
CA ARG A 899 -17.04 13.05 27.89
C ARG A 899 -15.59 13.50 27.78
N THR A 900 -15.10 14.21 28.79
CA THR A 900 -13.72 14.68 28.81
C THR A 900 -12.76 13.50 29.02
N ARG A 901 -11.57 13.59 28.44
CA ARG A 901 -10.47 12.64 28.67
C ARG A 901 -10.13 12.56 30.15
N GLU A 902 -10.01 13.72 30.79
CA GLU A 902 -9.61 13.85 32.19
C GLU A 902 -10.58 13.13 33.13
N ASP A 903 -11.89 13.42 33.03
CA ASP A 903 -12.90 12.78 33.89
C ASP A 903 -13.00 11.27 33.61
N THR A 904 -12.93 10.88 32.34
CA THR A 904 -13.00 9.48 31.94
C THR A 904 -11.84 8.67 32.52
N LEU A 905 -10.61 9.21 32.43
CA LEU A 905 -9.42 8.54 32.94
C LEU A 905 -9.28 8.66 34.46
N ALA A 906 -9.78 9.72 35.10
CA ALA A 906 -9.85 9.83 36.56
C ALA A 906 -10.71 8.71 37.18
N GLY A 907 -11.70 8.21 36.45
CA GLY A 907 -12.50 7.04 36.84
C GLY A 907 -11.76 5.70 36.75
N LEU A 908 -10.59 5.62 36.10
CA LEU A 908 -9.77 4.41 36.02
C LEU A 908 -8.85 4.28 37.25
N THR A 909 -9.45 4.19 38.44
CA THR A 909 -8.67 3.93 39.67
C THR A 909 -8.50 2.44 39.94
N GLN A 910 -7.51 2.09 40.76
CA GLN A 910 -7.34 0.73 41.25
C GLN A 910 -8.62 0.20 41.93
N GLU A 911 -9.27 1.03 42.76
CA GLU A 911 -10.51 0.65 43.46
C GLU A 911 -11.71 0.49 42.51
N ALA A 912 -11.85 1.37 41.51
CA ALA A 912 -12.95 1.31 40.55
C ALA A 912 -12.84 0.09 39.65
N LEU A 913 -11.62 -0.25 39.19
CA LEU A 913 -11.38 -1.46 38.43
C LEU A 913 -11.55 -2.72 39.31
N ALA A 914 -11.09 -2.68 40.58
CA ALA A 914 -11.26 -3.80 41.52
C ALA A 914 -12.73 -4.13 41.80
N LYS A 915 -13.61 -3.12 41.90
CA LYS A 915 -15.07 -3.31 42.06
C LYS A 915 -15.72 -4.08 40.91
N VAL A 916 -15.10 -4.09 39.74
CA VAL A 916 -15.55 -4.83 38.56
C VAL A 916 -14.60 -5.98 38.20
N GLY A 917 -13.75 -6.38 39.15
CA GLY A 917 -12.84 -7.52 39.02
C GLY A 917 -11.72 -7.31 38.01
N THR A 918 -11.20 -6.09 37.84
CA THR A 918 -10.04 -5.79 36.97
C THR A 918 -8.92 -5.07 37.73
N TYR A 919 -7.65 -5.39 37.48
CA TYR A 919 -6.50 -4.91 38.23
C TYR A 919 -5.35 -4.58 37.27
N ASN A 920 -5.25 -3.33 36.82
CA ASN A 920 -4.21 -2.88 35.87
C ASN A 920 -2.86 -2.70 36.59
N VAL A 921 -1.82 -3.41 36.16
CA VAL A 921 -0.48 -3.39 36.79
C VAL A 921 0.17 -2.00 36.85
N ARG A 922 -0.15 -1.08 35.92
CA ARG A 922 0.39 0.29 35.97
C ARG A 922 -0.13 1.09 37.17
N HIS A 923 -1.35 0.80 37.62
CA HIS A 923 -1.92 1.45 38.81
C HIS A 923 -1.26 0.95 40.11
N PHE A 924 -0.49 -0.14 40.03
CA PHE A 924 0.33 -0.66 41.12
C PHE A 924 1.80 -0.22 41.00
N GLY A 925 2.14 0.67 40.05
CA GLY A 925 3.46 1.26 39.89
C GLY A 925 4.36 0.56 38.87
N ALA A 926 3.81 -0.26 37.97
CA ALA A 926 4.61 -0.85 36.87
C ALA A 926 4.94 0.23 35.81
N VAL A 927 6.21 0.28 35.39
CA VAL A 927 6.78 1.30 34.50
C VAL A 927 6.84 0.82 33.04
N ALA A 928 7.15 -0.46 32.80
CA ALA A 928 7.17 -1.08 31.47
C ALA A 928 8.20 -0.49 30.48
N ASP A 929 9.33 0.01 30.99
CA ASP A 929 10.42 0.60 30.20
C ASP A 929 11.49 -0.42 29.75
N GLY A 930 11.38 -1.68 30.18
CA GLY A 930 12.31 -2.78 29.96
C GLY A 930 13.59 -2.71 30.79
N LYS A 931 13.68 -1.78 31.75
CA LYS A 931 14.85 -1.52 32.61
C LYS A 931 14.49 -1.57 34.09
N SER A 932 13.41 -0.91 34.47
CA SER A 932 12.84 -0.88 35.81
C SER A 932 12.33 -2.26 36.18
N ASN A 933 12.57 -2.68 37.43
CA ASN A 933 12.08 -3.97 37.92
C ASN A 933 10.60 -3.85 38.31
N ASP A 934 9.72 -4.41 37.48
CA ASP A 934 8.26 -4.33 37.63
C ASP A 934 7.65 -5.45 38.49
N THR A 935 8.49 -6.37 39.01
CA THR A 935 8.07 -7.58 39.75
C THR A 935 7.07 -7.27 40.85
N ASP A 936 7.42 -6.35 41.74
CA ASP A 936 6.60 -6.06 42.93
C ASP A 936 5.26 -5.44 42.54
N SER A 937 5.25 -4.59 41.51
CA SER A 937 4.04 -3.95 41.01
C SER A 937 3.05 -4.97 40.44
N ILE A 938 3.56 -5.93 39.66
CA ILE A 938 2.75 -7.01 39.07
C ILE A 938 2.24 -7.96 40.15
N ASN A 939 3.12 -8.41 41.06
CA ASN A 939 2.75 -9.32 42.14
C ASN A 939 1.75 -8.67 43.12
N ARG A 940 1.85 -7.36 43.38
CA ARG A 940 0.83 -6.61 44.16
C ARG A 940 -0.54 -6.61 43.48
N ALA A 941 -0.59 -6.46 42.15
CA ALA A 941 -1.84 -6.50 41.40
C ALA A 941 -2.51 -7.88 41.48
N ILE A 942 -1.73 -8.96 41.35
CA ILE A 942 -2.21 -10.35 41.49
C ILE A 942 -2.72 -10.61 42.90
N ALA A 943 -1.97 -10.20 43.92
CA ALA A 943 -2.38 -10.36 45.32
C ALA A 943 -3.69 -9.61 45.62
N ALA A 944 -3.83 -8.38 45.12
CA ALA A 944 -5.05 -7.60 45.27
C ALA A 944 -6.25 -8.25 44.58
N CYS A 945 -6.06 -8.77 43.37
CA CYS A 945 -7.07 -9.51 42.61
C CYS A 945 -7.56 -10.75 43.35
N ASN A 946 -6.62 -11.58 43.82
CA ASN A 946 -6.95 -12.78 44.57
C ASN A 946 -7.66 -12.47 45.91
N THR A 947 -7.19 -11.46 46.64
CA THR A 947 -7.78 -11.04 47.94
C THR A 947 -9.24 -10.61 47.78
N ALA A 948 -9.60 -10.04 46.63
CA ALA A 948 -10.96 -9.62 46.33
C ALA A 948 -11.90 -10.76 45.88
N GLY A 949 -11.42 -12.01 45.86
CA GLY A 949 -12.18 -13.19 45.44
C GLY A 949 -11.94 -13.61 43.98
N GLY A 950 -11.02 -12.95 43.28
CA GLY A 950 -10.67 -13.24 41.88
C GLY A 950 -10.99 -12.10 40.92
N GLY A 951 -10.69 -12.31 39.64
CA GLY A 951 -10.85 -11.30 38.59
C GLY A 951 -9.68 -11.31 37.61
N THR A 952 -9.50 -10.21 36.88
CA THR A 952 -8.53 -10.05 35.80
C THR A 952 -7.42 -9.07 36.20
N VAL A 953 -6.17 -9.51 36.22
CA VAL A 953 -4.99 -8.65 36.23
C VAL A 953 -4.64 -8.27 34.80
N PHE A 954 -4.82 -7.00 34.45
CA PHE A 954 -4.56 -6.50 33.10
C PHE A 954 -3.15 -5.93 32.98
N VAL A 955 -2.43 -6.35 31.95
CA VAL A 955 -1.06 -5.93 31.63
C VAL A 955 -1.10 -5.18 30.29
N PRO A 956 -1.07 -3.83 30.33
CA PRO A 956 -1.00 -3.02 29.11
C PRO A 956 0.25 -3.30 28.28
N SER A 957 0.30 -2.78 27.06
CA SER A 957 1.51 -2.85 26.24
C SER A 957 2.71 -2.15 26.89
N GLY A 958 3.91 -2.71 26.67
CA GLY A 958 5.17 -2.25 27.26
C GLY A 958 6.11 -3.41 27.54
N VAL A 959 7.36 -3.14 27.88
CA VAL A 959 8.35 -4.18 28.23
C VAL A 959 8.55 -4.16 29.73
N TYR A 960 8.07 -5.18 30.43
CA TYR A 960 8.17 -5.28 31.88
C TYR A 960 9.34 -6.20 32.23
N ALA A 961 10.43 -5.61 32.73
CA ALA A 961 11.54 -6.39 33.23
C ALA A 961 11.17 -6.92 34.63
N THR A 962 11.15 -8.24 34.78
CA THR A 962 10.59 -8.89 35.98
C THR A 962 11.41 -10.11 36.38
N ASN A 963 11.56 -10.29 37.69
CA ASN A 963 11.85 -11.59 38.29
C ASN A 963 10.57 -12.45 38.22
N SER A 964 10.50 -13.55 38.98
CA SER A 964 9.34 -14.43 38.95
C SER A 964 8.04 -13.76 39.41
N ILE A 965 6.99 -13.98 38.63
CA ILE A 965 5.63 -13.55 38.92
C ILE A 965 4.88 -14.74 39.52
N HIS A 966 4.35 -14.57 40.73
CA HIS A 966 3.68 -15.65 41.46
C HIS A 966 2.17 -15.55 41.27
N LEU A 967 1.61 -16.51 40.53
CA LEU A 967 0.19 -16.62 40.27
C LEU A 967 -0.58 -16.99 41.55
N LYS A 968 -1.89 -16.72 41.54
CA LYS A 968 -2.82 -17.03 42.64
C LYS A 968 -4.14 -17.57 42.10
N SER A 969 -4.83 -18.40 42.87
CA SER A 969 -6.13 -18.98 42.51
C SER A 969 -7.17 -17.92 42.16
N ASN A 970 -8.12 -18.25 41.27
CA ASN A 970 -9.20 -17.37 40.79
C ASN A 970 -8.74 -16.10 40.03
N VAL A 971 -7.47 -16.03 39.60
CA VAL A 971 -6.92 -14.89 38.86
C VAL A 971 -6.81 -15.21 37.37
N THR A 972 -7.29 -14.28 36.54
CA THR A 972 -7.00 -14.19 35.10
C THR A 972 -5.89 -13.18 34.88
N LEU A 973 -4.75 -13.55 34.33
CA LEU A 973 -3.67 -12.65 33.93
C LEU A 973 -3.79 -12.36 32.43
N ALA A 974 -4.22 -11.14 32.07
CA ALA A 974 -4.51 -10.73 30.71
C ALA A 974 -3.42 -9.78 30.16
N LEU A 975 -2.65 -10.24 29.16
CA LEU A 975 -1.59 -9.48 28.51
C LEU A 975 -2.06 -8.87 27.19
N ASP A 976 -1.99 -7.54 27.07
CA ASP A 976 -2.34 -6.82 25.85
C ASP A 976 -1.30 -7.05 24.73
N ALA A 977 -1.69 -6.77 23.49
CA ALA A 977 -0.79 -6.80 22.35
C ALA A 977 0.36 -5.79 22.55
N GLY A 978 1.61 -6.27 22.45
CA GLY A 978 2.80 -5.47 22.73
C GLY A 978 3.24 -5.46 24.19
N ALA A 979 2.53 -6.14 25.10
CA ALA A 979 3.03 -6.43 26.44
C ALA A 979 4.12 -7.53 26.34
N THR A 980 5.29 -7.28 26.91
CA THR A 980 6.37 -8.28 27.02
C THR A 980 6.80 -8.39 28.46
N PHE A 981 6.67 -9.56 29.06
CA PHE A 981 7.37 -9.88 30.29
C PHE A 981 8.75 -10.42 29.94
N LYS A 982 9.80 -9.74 30.40
CA LYS A 982 11.18 -10.10 30.13
C LYS A 982 11.83 -10.52 31.44
N ALA A 983 12.33 -11.76 31.50
CA ALA A 983 12.99 -12.26 32.69
C ALA A 983 14.25 -11.45 33.02
N LEU A 984 14.40 -11.13 34.29
CA LEU A 984 15.64 -10.65 34.89
C LEU A 984 16.49 -11.84 35.37
N PRO A 985 17.82 -11.67 35.49
CA PRO A 985 18.73 -12.76 35.91
C PRO A 985 18.35 -13.41 37.24
N ASP A 986 17.80 -12.62 38.16
CA ASP A 986 17.45 -13.02 39.52
C ASP A 986 16.04 -13.63 39.63
N ALA A 987 15.36 -13.92 38.51
CA ALA A 987 14.14 -14.73 38.54
C ALA A 987 14.43 -16.13 39.12
N ASP A 988 13.42 -16.77 39.71
CA ASP A 988 13.52 -18.14 40.24
C ASP A 988 13.59 -19.16 39.07
N ALA A 989 12.87 -20.28 39.14
CA ALA A 989 12.90 -21.32 38.12
C ALA A 989 12.11 -20.94 36.83
N ALA A 990 11.12 -20.04 36.93
CA ALA A 990 10.29 -19.63 35.79
C ALA A 990 9.82 -18.17 35.90
N LEU A 991 9.41 -17.59 34.77
CA LEU A 991 8.87 -16.23 34.71
C LEU A 991 7.46 -16.15 35.32
N LEU A 992 6.58 -17.12 35.01
CA LEU A 992 5.30 -17.31 35.72
C LEU A 992 5.37 -18.59 36.56
N ILE A 993 5.08 -18.49 37.86
CA ILE A 993 5.09 -19.62 38.80
C ILE A 993 3.72 -19.77 39.45
N GLY A 994 3.16 -20.97 39.43
CA GLY A 994 1.98 -21.34 40.19
C GLY A 994 2.18 -22.67 40.92
N GLU A 995 1.88 -22.71 42.20
CA GLU A 995 1.94 -23.92 43.02
C GLU A 995 0.66 -24.04 43.85
N ASN A 996 0.03 -25.22 43.87
CA ASN A 996 -1.20 -25.49 44.64
C ASN A 996 -2.36 -24.51 44.32
N LEU A 997 -2.58 -24.20 43.05
CA LEU A 997 -3.59 -23.21 42.60
C LEU A 997 -4.82 -23.85 41.97
N GLU A 998 -5.96 -23.14 42.02
CA GLU A 998 -7.18 -23.53 41.30
C GLU A 998 -7.75 -22.34 40.51
N LYS A 999 -8.28 -22.59 39.29
CA LYS A 999 -9.01 -21.59 38.47
C LYS A 999 -8.13 -20.39 38.09
N VAL A 1000 -7.02 -20.65 37.41
CA VAL A 1000 -6.11 -19.60 36.93
C VAL A 1000 -6.16 -19.53 35.41
N ASN A 1001 -6.31 -18.33 34.87
CA ASN A 1001 -6.26 -18.12 33.43
C ASN A 1001 -5.08 -17.21 33.08
N ILE A 1002 -4.34 -17.52 32.02
CA ILE A 1002 -3.29 -16.69 31.45
C ILE A 1002 -3.71 -16.44 30.00
N TYR A 1003 -3.94 -15.18 29.63
CA TYR A 1003 -4.66 -14.84 28.42
C TYR A 1003 -4.00 -13.66 27.70
N GLY A 1004 -4.01 -13.69 26.37
CA GLY A 1004 -3.82 -12.51 25.52
C GLY A 1004 -2.48 -12.43 24.81
N PRO A 1005 -2.41 -11.64 23.71
CA PRO A 1005 -1.35 -11.71 22.68
C PRO A 1005 0.03 -11.19 23.12
N GLY A 1006 0.26 -11.02 24.41
CA GLY A 1006 1.56 -10.65 24.96
C GLY A 1006 2.64 -11.72 24.76
N ILE A 1007 3.86 -11.34 25.14
CA ILE A 1007 5.07 -12.17 25.02
C ILE A 1007 5.61 -12.47 26.43
N LEU A 1008 5.86 -13.74 26.73
CA LEU A 1008 6.69 -14.19 27.85
C LEU A 1008 8.08 -14.52 27.29
N ASP A 1009 9.07 -13.71 27.63
CA ASP A 1009 10.46 -13.84 27.20
C ASP A 1009 11.33 -14.36 28.35
N GLY A 1010 11.58 -15.67 28.34
CA GLY A 1010 12.22 -16.39 29.43
C GLY A 1010 13.68 -16.00 29.69
N THR A 1011 14.42 -15.53 28.69
CA THR A 1011 15.85 -15.11 28.82
C THR A 1011 16.65 -16.03 29.76
N ASP A 1012 16.74 -17.32 29.45
CA ASP A 1012 17.39 -18.37 30.27
C ASP A 1012 16.64 -18.74 31.57
N LYS A 1013 15.33 -18.47 31.64
CA LYS A 1013 14.39 -19.00 32.64
C LYS A 1013 13.24 -19.74 31.98
N ASN A 1014 12.57 -20.65 32.68
CA ASN A 1014 11.37 -21.30 32.13
C ASN A 1014 10.28 -20.25 31.90
N GLY A 1015 9.42 -20.45 30.89
CA GLY A 1015 8.35 -19.48 30.60
C GLY A 1015 7.25 -19.53 31.67
N ILE A 1016 6.57 -20.67 31.76
CA ILE A 1016 5.50 -20.93 32.72
C ILE A 1016 5.80 -22.22 33.47
N MET A 1017 5.68 -22.22 34.79
CA MET A 1017 5.80 -23.40 35.64
C MET A 1017 4.60 -23.51 36.57
N LEU A 1018 3.85 -24.61 36.45
CA LEU A 1018 2.66 -24.91 37.23
C LEU A 1018 2.82 -26.26 37.92
N GLN A 1019 2.61 -26.29 39.24
CA GLN A 1019 2.77 -27.49 40.05
C GLN A 1019 1.55 -27.69 40.95
N HIS A 1020 1.00 -28.90 41.04
CA HIS A 1020 -0.13 -29.22 41.91
C HIS A 1020 -1.37 -28.33 41.66
N CYS A 1021 -1.62 -27.96 40.39
CA CYS A 1021 -2.65 -26.98 40.03
C CYS A 1021 -3.88 -27.62 39.38
N LYS A 1022 -5.06 -27.00 39.53
CA LYS A 1022 -6.31 -27.49 38.97
C LYS A 1022 -7.10 -26.43 38.20
N ASN A 1023 -7.76 -26.80 37.10
CA ASN A 1023 -8.58 -25.91 36.29
C ASN A 1023 -7.79 -24.67 35.80
N ILE A 1024 -6.81 -24.89 34.93
CA ILE A 1024 -5.93 -23.83 34.41
C ILE A 1024 -6.18 -23.62 32.93
N GLU A 1025 -6.25 -22.36 32.48
CA GLU A 1025 -6.30 -22.01 31.05
C GLU A 1025 -5.13 -21.12 30.66
N ILE A 1026 -4.48 -21.43 29.54
CA ILE A 1026 -3.35 -20.70 28.96
C ILE A 1026 -3.71 -20.45 27.50
N ARG A 1027 -4.04 -19.21 27.13
CA ARG A 1027 -4.59 -18.90 25.80
C ARG A 1027 -3.98 -17.68 25.11
N ASN A 1028 -3.93 -17.75 23.78
CA ASN A 1028 -3.67 -16.62 22.89
C ASN A 1028 -2.36 -15.87 23.18
N LEU A 1029 -1.29 -16.54 23.60
CA LEU A 1029 -0.04 -15.89 24.01
C LEU A 1029 1.19 -16.42 23.29
N ASN A 1030 2.31 -15.70 23.44
CA ASN A 1030 3.59 -16.07 22.85
C ASN A 1030 4.61 -16.35 23.95
N VAL A 1031 5.30 -17.49 23.89
CA VAL A 1031 6.40 -17.83 24.81
C VAL A 1031 7.67 -17.99 23.99
N ARG A 1032 8.75 -17.32 24.41
CA ARG A 1032 10.07 -17.47 23.77
C ARG A 1032 11.20 -17.58 24.76
N ASN A 1033 12.32 -18.17 24.31
CA ASN A 1033 13.57 -18.30 25.07
C ASN A 1033 13.37 -18.95 26.45
N GLY A 1034 12.59 -20.04 26.52
CA GLY A 1034 12.42 -20.81 27.75
C GLY A 1034 13.67 -21.65 28.06
N ALA A 1035 14.15 -21.64 29.31
CA ALA A 1035 15.37 -22.32 29.73
C ALA A 1035 15.35 -23.83 29.50
N ASP A 1036 14.73 -24.59 30.40
CA ASP A 1036 14.56 -26.03 30.25
C ASP A 1036 13.21 -26.32 29.57
N TYR A 1037 12.19 -25.52 29.91
CA TYR A 1037 10.80 -25.67 29.45
C TYR A 1037 10.20 -24.31 29.10
N ALA A 1038 9.52 -24.21 27.96
CA ALA A 1038 8.67 -23.05 27.69
C ALA A 1038 7.43 -23.08 28.59
N ILE A 1039 6.79 -24.24 28.73
CA ILE A 1039 5.70 -24.49 29.69
C ILE A 1039 5.98 -25.82 30.40
N LEU A 1040 6.02 -25.79 31.73
CA LEU A 1040 6.11 -26.96 32.60
C LEU A 1040 4.82 -27.09 33.41
N THR A 1041 4.19 -28.27 33.34
CA THR A 1041 3.08 -28.66 34.20
C THR A 1041 3.46 -29.93 34.96
N THR A 1042 3.31 -29.91 36.29
CA THR A 1042 3.60 -31.05 37.17
C THR A 1042 2.42 -31.29 38.10
N ASP A 1043 1.91 -32.53 38.14
CA ASP A 1043 0.79 -32.93 39.01
C ASP A 1043 -0.42 -31.98 38.88
N CYS A 1044 -0.80 -31.64 37.65
CA CYS A 1044 -1.91 -30.74 37.38
C CYS A 1044 -3.15 -31.47 36.83
N ASP A 1045 -4.35 -31.02 37.21
CA ASP A 1045 -5.63 -31.59 36.79
C ASP A 1045 -6.50 -30.56 36.04
N GLY A 1046 -6.84 -30.81 34.78
CA GLY A 1046 -7.69 -29.89 34.01
C GLY A 1046 -6.94 -28.66 33.52
N VAL A 1047 -5.97 -28.83 32.61
CA VAL A 1047 -5.23 -27.71 31.99
C VAL A 1047 -5.56 -27.61 30.51
N LEU A 1048 -5.92 -26.41 30.06
CA LEU A 1048 -6.10 -26.07 28.65
C LEU A 1048 -5.01 -25.13 28.19
N ILE A 1049 -4.27 -25.51 27.15
CA ILE A 1049 -3.28 -24.67 26.46
C ILE A 1049 -3.75 -24.49 25.03
N ASP A 1050 -4.24 -23.30 24.68
CA ASP A 1050 -4.97 -23.06 23.43
C ASP A 1050 -4.46 -21.83 22.66
N ASN A 1051 -4.15 -21.99 21.38
CA ASN A 1051 -3.61 -20.91 20.54
C ASN A 1051 -2.37 -20.22 21.15
N VAL A 1052 -1.39 -21.03 21.57
CA VAL A 1052 -0.11 -20.56 22.11
C VAL A 1052 1.00 -20.78 21.08
N ASN A 1053 1.78 -19.73 20.83
CA ASN A 1053 2.96 -19.79 19.98
C ASN A 1053 4.21 -19.91 20.85
N ILE A 1054 4.92 -21.03 20.73
CA ILE A 1054 6.13 -21.32 21.48
C ILE A 1054 7.32 -21.31 20.53
N ARG A 1055 8.36 -20.56 20.87
CA ARG A 1055 9.66 -20.60 20.20
C ARG A 1055 10.79 -20.74 21.21
N THR A 1056 11.34 -21.94 21.31
CA THR A 1056 12.40 -22.27 22.25
C THR A 1056 13.43 -23.18 21.58
N ASP A 1057 14.62 -23.28 22.14
CA ASP A 1057 15.64 -24.24 21.73
C ASP A 1057 15.71 -25.47 22.64
N ARG A 1058 14.84 -25.52 23.65
CA ARG A 1058 14.71 -26.60 24.64
C ARG A 1058 13.29 -27.15 24.61
N ASP A 1059 12.81 -27.76 25.69
CA ASP A 1059 11.51 -28.46 25.63
C ASP A 1059 10.36 -27.43 25.53
N GLY A 1060 9.40 -27.70 24.64
CA GLY A 1060 8.23 -26.86 24.42
C GLY A 1060 7.26 -26.93 25.60
N ILE A 1061 6.41 -27.97 25.62
CA ILE A 1061 5.47 -28.22 26.71
C ILE A 1061 5.83 -29.53 27.40
N ASN A 1062 6.11 -29.48 28.70
CA ASN A 1062 6.32 -30.66 29.53
C ASN A 1062 5.09 -30.94 30.41
N ILE A 1063 4.57 -32.17 30.31
CA ILE A 1063 3.37 -32.66 31.00
C ILE A 1063 3.78 -33.82 31.90
N SER A 1064 3.97 -33.51 33.18
CA SER A 1064 4.49 -34.41 34.19
C SER A 1064 3.39 -34.79 35.18
N GLU A 1065 3.03 -36.06 35.27
CA GLU A 1065 2.09 -36.52 36.31
C GLU A 1065 0.70 -35.84 36.28
N CYS A 1066 0.24 -35.39 35.10
CA CYS A 1066 -0.96 -34.56 34.96
C CYS A 1066 -2.19 -35.35 34.48
N SER A 1067 -3.39 -34.90 34.85
CA SER A 1067 -4.66 -35.44 34.35
C SER A 1067 -5.49 -34.41 33.59
N ASN A 1068 -6.27 -34.83 32.60
CA ASN A 1068 -7.25 -33.98 31.90
C ASN A 1068 -6.61 -32.75 31.21
N ILE A 1069 -5.63 -32.97 30.34
CA ILE A 1069 -4.90 -31.89 29.65
C ILE A 1069 -5.38 -31.76 28.21
N THR A 1070 -5.60 -30.53 27.73
CA THR A 1070 -5.89 -30.25 26.32
C THR A 1070 -4.89 -29.23 25.77
N VAL A 1071 -4.22 -29.55 24.67
CA VAL A 1071 -3.36 -28.64 23.91
C VAL A 1071 -3.98 -28.44 22.53
N GLY A 1072 -4.51 -27.25 22.26
CA GLY A 1072 -5.28 -26.92 21.06
C GLY A 1072 -4.69 -25.79 20.23
N ASN A 1073 -4.73 -25.86 18.90
CA ASN A 1073 -4.44 -24.73 18.02
C ASN A 1073 -3.05 -24.08 18.21
N CYS A 1074 -2.08 -24.80 18.78
CA CYS A 1074 -0.77 -24.26 19.14
C CYS A 1074 0.27 -24.46 18.03
N ARG A 1075 1.22 -23.53 17.93
CA ARG A 1075 2.45 -23.72 17.15
C ARG A 1075 3.64 -23.83 18.10
N ILE A 1076 4.33 -24.96 18.07
CA ILE A 1076 5.45 -25.24 18.99
C ILE A 1076 6.71 -25.47 18.17
N ASP A 1077 7.62 -24.50 18.18
CA ASP A 1077 8.94 -24.59 17.55
C ASP A 1077 10.01 -24.76 18.65
N ALA A 1078 10.48 -26.00 18.82
CA ALA A 1078 11.45 -26.41 19.85
C ALA A 1078 12.86 -26.65 19.28
N VAL A 1079 13.21 -26.00 18.17
CA VAL A 1079 14.45 -26.26 17.43
C VAL A 1079 15.57 -25.35 17.89
N HIS A 1080 16.68 -25.95 18.35
CA HIS A 1080 17.93 -25.24 18.57
C HIS A 1080 18.59 -24.93 17.22
N ARG A 1081 18.75 -23.64 16.93
CA ARG A 1081 19.32 -23.16 15.66
C ARG A 1081 20.65 -22.46 15.89
N LYS A 1082 21.70 -22.93 15.22
CA LYS A 1082 22.98 -22.24 15.13
C LYS A 1082 23.19 -21.77 13.69
N HIS A 1083 23.37 -20.46 13.51
CA HIS A 1083 23.44 -19.83 12.18
C HIS A 1083 22.25 -20.17 11.27
N GLY A 1084 21.05 -20.25 11.86
CA GLY A 1084 19.81 -20.56 11.14
C GLY A 1084 19.63 -22.03 10.74
N ARG A 1085 20.63 -22.89 10.98
CA ARG A 1085 20.51 -24.34 10.77
C ARG A 1085 20.01 -25.02 12.05
N PRO A 1086 19.06 -25.95 11.96
CA PRO A 1086 18.76 -26.88 13.04
C PRO A 1086 20.04 -27.63 13.42
N ILE A 1087 20.41 -27.62 14.69
CA ILE A 1087 21.54 -28.41 15.22
C ILE A 1087 21.12 -29.31 16.40
N GLY A 1088 19.81 -29.42 16.62
CA GLY A 1088 19.18 -30.15 17.72
C GLY A 1088 17.91 -29.44 18.17
N GLY A 1089 17.38 -29.83 19.32
CA GLY A 1089 16.21 -29.22 19.92
C GLY A 1089 15.72 -30.04 21.11
N GLY A 1090 14.89 -29.42 21.95
CA GLY A 1090 14.14 -30.15 22.99
C GLY A 1090 12.85 -30.74 22.42
N ALA A 1091 12.12 -31.50 23.20
CA ALA A 1091 10.87 -32.09 22.73
C ALA A 1091 9.77 -31.03 22.55
N ALA A 1092 9.01 -31.06 21.46
CA ALA A 1092 7.90 -30.10 21.31
C ALA A 1092 6.81 -30.37 22.36
N ILE A 1093 6.51 -31.65 22.60
CA ILE A 1093 5.68 -32.11 23.72
C ILE A 1093 6.43 -33.23 24.43
N LYS A 1094 6.53 -33.14 25.76
CA LYS A 1094 7.20 -34.12 26.59
C LYS A 1094 6.28 -34.62 27.69
N PHE A 1095 6.36 -35.93 27.94
CA PHE A 1095 5.71 -36.61 29.05
C PHE A 1095 6.78 -37.23 29.95
N ASP A 1096 6.82 -36.83 31.21
CA ASP A 1096 7.69 -37.40 32.24
C ASP A 1096 6.94 -37.56 33.57
N GLY A 1097 7.66 -37.93 34.64
CA GLY A 1097 7.07 -38.23 35.95
C GLY A 1097 7.84 -39.31 36.70
N GLN A 1098 7.95 -39.14 38.02
CA GLN A 1098 8.67 -40.05 38.91
C GLN A 1098 7.74 -40.87 39.81
N VAL A 1099 6.54 -40.37 40.13
CA VAL A 1099 5.68 -40.95 41.18
C VAL A 1099 4.32 -41.43 40.66
N SER A 1100 3.78 -40.81 39.61
CA SER A 1100 2.51 -41.19 38.99
C SER A 1100 2.51 -40.99 37.47
N SER A 1101 1.43 -41.41 36.79
CA SER A 1101 1.31 -41.37 35.33
C SER A 1101 0.36 -40.28 34.87
N SER A 1102 0.70 -39.57 33.79
CA SER A 1102 -0.22 -38.61 33.16
C SER A 1102 -1.38 -39.32 32.45
N ASP A 1103 -2.62 -38.84 32.59
CA ASP A 1103 -3.83 -39.49 32.05
C ASP A 1103 -4.78 -38.49 31.36
N ASN A 1104 -5.51 -38.98 30.36
CA ASN A 1104 -6.51 -38.22 29.60
C ASN A 1104 -5.96 -36.89 29.00
N ILE A 1105 -5.13 -37.02 27.98
CA ILE A 1105 -4.45 -35.89 27.33
C ILE A 1105 -4.92 -35.78 25.87
N THR A 1106 -5.36 -34.61 25.43
CA THR A 1106 -5.75 -34.33 24.05
C THR A 1106 -4.84 -33.29 23.42
N ILE A 1107 -4.29 -33.57 22.24
CA ILE A 1107 -3.48 -32.63 21.46
C ILE A 1107 -4.14 -32.48 20.09
N GLN A 1108 -4.66 -31.29 19.78
CA GLN A 1108 -5.48 -31.08 18.60
C GLN A 1108 -5.16 -29.81 17.81
N ASN A 1109 -5.25 -29.87 16.48
CA ASN A 1109 -5.04 -28.72 15.58
C ASN A 1109 -3.69 -28.00 15.74
N CYS A 1110 -2.66 -28.72 16.21
CA CYS A 1110 -1.35 -28.14 16.51
C CYS A 1110 -0.37 -28.28 15.33
N PHE A 1111 0.58 -27.36 15.23
CA PHE A 1111 1.75 -27.47 14.37
C PHE A 1111 3.04 -27.58 15.19
N LEU A 1112 3.66 -28.77 15.17
CA LEU A 1112 4.83 -29.10 15.96
C LEU A 1112 6.08 -29.11 15.08
N VAL A 1113 7.09 -28.33 15.45
CA VAL A 1113 8.37 -28.20 14.73
C VAL A 1113 9.52 -28.54 15.68
N ASN A 1114 10.37 -29.50 15.33
CA ASN A 1114 11.51 -29.86 16.19
C ASN A 1114 12.71 -30.47 15.44
N GLY A 1115 13.93 -30.24 15.96
CA GLY A 1115 15.20 -30.88 15.59
C GLY A 1115 15.63 -32.04 16.51
N GLY A 1116 14.81 -32.43 17.49
CA GLY A 1116 14.93 -33.63 18.34
C GLY A 1116 13.64 -34.48 18.33
N ASN A 1117 13.15 -34.93 19.48
CA ASN A 1117 11.89 -35.70 19.56
C ASN A 1117 10.64 -34.81 19.38
N VAL A 1118 9.76 -35.06 18.42
CA VAL A 1118 8.52 -34.25 18.29
C VAL A 1118 7.62 -34.45 19.50
N VAL A 1119 7.45 -35.71 19.90
CA VAL A 1119 6.81 -36.11 21.15
C VAL A 1119 7.75 -37.06 21.87
N GLU A 1120 8.08 -36.77 23.12
CA GLU A 1120 8.95 -37.61 23.96
C GLU A 1120 8.19 -38.13 25.17
N SER A 1121 8.40 -39.40 25.53
CA SER A 1121 7.88 -39.97 26.77
C SER A 1121 8.99 -40.72 27.49
N VAL A 1122 9.23 -40.35 28.75
CA VAL A 1122 10.16 -41.05 29.63
C VAL A 1122 9.38 -42.05 30.48
N ILE A 1123 9.42 -43.32 30.07
CA ILE A 1123 8.68 -44.40 30.73
C ILE A 1123 9.51 -44.98 31.87
N SER A 1124 8.93 -45.05 33.08
CA SER A 1124 9.49 -45.78 34.23
C SER A 1124 8.57 -46.94 34.63
N THR A 1125 8.96 -47.77 35.61
CA THR A 1125 8.09 -48.83 36.12
C THR A 1125 6.82 -48.31 36.79
N GLU A 1126 6.84 -47.05 37.25
CA GLU A 1126 5.74 -46.37 37.97
C GLU A 1126 5.07 -45.27 37.12
N ASN A 1127 5.68 -44.88 35.99
CA ASN A 1127 5.15 -43.86 35.06
C ASN A 1127 4.91 -44.42 33.64
N ARG A 1128 3.63 -44.51 33.27
CA ARG A 1128 3.12 -44.89 31.94
C ARG A 1128 1.97 -43.97 31.54
N PRO A 1129 2.23 -42.88 30.79
CA PRO A 1129 1.17 -41.99 30.32
C PRO A 1129 0.06 -42.78 29.59
N CYS A 1130 -1.20 -42.55 29.93
CA CYS A 1130 -2.36 -43.26 29.38
C CYS A 1130 -3.42 -42.33 28.80
N ASN A 1131 -4.25 -42.85 27.89
CA ASN A 1131 -5.35 -42.13 27.23
C ASN A 1131 -4.92 -40.81 26.55
N ILE A 1132 -3.89 -40.87 25.70
CA ILE A 1132 -3.42 -39.73 24.91
C ILE A 1132 -4.06 -39.75 23.52
N HIS A 1133 -4.75 -38.67 23.15
CA HIS A 1133 -5.41 -38.48 21.86
C HIS A 1133 -4.71 -37.39 21.04
N PHE A 1134 -4.46 -37.66 19.76
CA PHE A 1134 -3.94 -36.69 18.80
C PHE A 1134 -4.92 -36.51 17.65
N GLU A 1135 -5.33 -35.28 17.35
CA GLU A 1135 -6.27 -34.97 16.27
C GLU A 1135 -5.76 -33.80 15.41
N ASN A 1136 -5.72 -33.96 14.08
CA ASN A 1136 -5.29 -32.88 13.16
C ASN A 1136 -3.95 -32.19 13.56
N VAL A 1137 -2.98 -32.99 13.99
CA VAL A 1137 -1.65 -32.48 14.36
C VAL A 1137 -0.72 -32.57 13.16
N ARG A 1138 -0.16 -31.43 12.76
CA ARG A 1138 0.86 -31.33 11.71
C ARG A 1138 2.23 -31.33 12.36
N VAL A 1139 3.14 -32.15 11.83
CA VAL A 1139 4.49 -32.32 12.36
C VAL A 1139 5.52 -31.99 11.28
N LEU A 1140 6.49 -31.14 11.62
CA LEU A 1140 7.68 -30.86 10.83
C LEU A 1140 8.91 -31.23 11.65
N HIS A 1141 9.56 -32.34 11.30
CA HIS A 1141 10.82 -32.76 11.90
C HIS A 1141 11.98 -32.28 11.02
N LEU A 1142 12.93 -31.54 11.60
CA LEU A 1142 14.00 -30.83 10.89
C LEU A 1142 15.37 -31.50 11.03
#